data_AF-A0A8B8S7U5-F1
#
_entry.id   AF-A0A8B8S7U5-F1
#
_cell.length_a   1.000
_cell.length_b   1.000
_cell.length_c   1.000
_cell.angle_alpha   90.00
_cell.angle_beta   90.00
_cell.angle_gamma   90.00
#
_symmetry.space_group_name_H-M   'P 1'
#
loop_
_entity.id
_entity.type
_entity.pdbx_description
1 polymer ?
#
loop_
_entity_poly.entity_id
_entity_poly.type
_entity_poly.pdbx_seq_one_letter_code
_entity_poly.pdbx_strand_id
1 'polypeptide(L)'
;MEAPVEAEVENEDGDSSCGDLCFMDKGLRSISELSLDSALHAINLHCNNISKIKAIDHIWNLRHLDLSSNQISQIEGLNTLTKLSTLNLSCNLITRIEGLEALTNLTRLNLSYNHINDLSGLMPLHGIKHKLRYIDLHSNCIDSIHHLLQCTVGLHFLTNLILEKNGEDNPVCHLPGYRAIMLQTLPQLRILDCKNIFGEPVDMAEINSSRLQCFEGLLDNLVSSDSPLNISEDEIIDGTPVVTPPIDEIAPLDQFASTPTDTGLASLISVCPSSEPEKVNHENDFQNEMKLQKLDNQLLQLLSETSNSLIDNVPEKDLRPKRDTDMTSESDYGIRKECSRKIPRRSKIPYYSKTIQTIKHHSKNNSPFISCNRKMKQPFFKELYVRSSLVNSNVLEESEEQKTEMIKVNNGSTEDTTYRALVEQLDQEREKRWKAEQAEKKLMDYIDELHQHANEKKDIHSLALLTTDRLKEIIFKERNSKLQLEIMVHRLQNEIKKLTIELIKARDQQEDHIRHLRTLEKALEKMEKQKGQHQAAQMRLIQEVELKAAAADREINLLRTSLHQEKEQVQQLHELLALKEQEHRKDLETREFFTEAEFQEALAKEIAKEERKHEQVIQEYQNKIDALNQQYLDLENEFRIALTVEARRFKDVKDGFENVATELAKSKHALVWAQRKENESSSLIKDLTCMVKEQKTKLAEVSKLKQETATNLQNQINTLEILIDDDKQKSIQIELLKHEKMQLIAELAAKESLIYGLRTERKVWGHELAQQGSSLAQHHGKLEAQIESLCRENESLRKAGERDNDALKIKCKIIDDQTETIGKLKECLQEREEEIKILQEKITEIQKCTQEQLDEKSSQLDDIIEKLERHNERKEKLKQQLKVKELELEEIRKAYSTLNQKWHDKGELLCHLEMQVKEAKENFENQERKLKAERDKSIELQKDAVEKLHNMDHVFKKQVDAIVEAHQAEIIQLASEKQKCIDSANSKVHRVEEEMRELLQETCKNKKAMEEKIKQLAFALNQIQQEM
;
A
#
# COMPACT_ATOMS: atom_id res chain seq x y z
N MET A 1 32.90 32.98 55.12
CA MET A 1 34.13 33.68 54.69
C MET A 1 35.00 32.58 54.14
N GLU A 2 35.53 32.73 52.92
CA GLU A 2 35.25 31.79 51.81
C GLU A 2 33.80 32.02 51.33
N ALA A 3 33.45 32.56 50.16
CA ALA A 3 34.05 32.82 48.83
C ALA A 3 33.35 31.95 47.77
N PRO A 4 32.65 32.55 46.79
CA PRO A 4 32.03 31.79 45.71
C PRO A 4 33.09 31.33 44.71
N VAL A 5 32.83 30.21 44.02
CA VAL A 5 33.62 29.82 42.85
C VAL A 5 33.02 30.52 41.64
N GLU A 6 33.77 31.47 41.08
CA GLU A 6 33.48 32.03 39.76
C GLU A 6 33.73 30.94 38.72
N ALA A 7 32.69 30.59 37.96
CA ALA A 7 32.82 29.74 36.78
C ALA A 7 32.98 30.66 35.57
N GLU A 8 34.24 30.91 35.18
CA GLU A 8 34.56 31.63 33.95
C GLU A 8 33.99 30.83 32.76
N VAL A 9 32.98 31.37 32.10
CA VAL A 9 32.52 30.89 30.79
C VAL A 9 33.34 31.67 29.76
N GLU A 10 34.25 30.97 29.09
CA GLU A 10 35.09 31.55 28.04
C GLU A 10 34.21 32.00 26.86
N ASN A 11 34.19 33.32 26.61
CA ASN A 11 33.57 33.89 25.42
C ASN A 11 34.52 33.73 24.23
N GLU A 12 34.58 32.52 23.65
CA GLU A 12 35.07 32.36 22.28
C GLU A 12 34.01 32.84 21.26
N ASP A 13 34.46 33.17 20.06
CA ASP A 13 33.68 33.61 18.89
C ASP A 13 32.78 34.86 19.04
N GLY A 14 33.43 36.02 18.95
CA GLY A 14 32.76 37.29 18.67
C GLY A 14 32.34 37.44 17.20
N ASP A 15 31.27 36.76 16.78
CA ASP A 15 30.57 37.03 15.51
C ASP A 15 29.16 37.57 15.80
N SER A 16 29.08 38.87 16.13
CA SER A 16 27.85 39.57 16.50
C SER A 16 27.01 39.97 15.27
N SER A 17 26.70 39.02 14.40
CA SER A 17 25.93 39.22 13.16
C SER A 17 24.58 38.48 13.16
N CYS A 18 24.47 37.33 13.83
CA CYS A 18 23.25 36.51 13.87
C CYS A 18 22.53 36.62 15.22
N GLY A 19 21.26 37.03 15.21
CA GLY A 19 20.44 37.25 16.41
C GLY A 19 19.82 35.98 17.02
N ASP A 20 20.40 34.80 16.79
CA ASP A 20 19.76 33.52 17.08
C ASP A 20 20.55 32.72 18.14
N LEU A 21 19.88 32.33 19.22
CA LEU A 21 20.51 31.71 20.41
C LEU A 21 19.99 30.28 20.64
N CYS A 22 20.89 29.32 20.89
CA CYS A 22 20.55 27.90 20.98
C CYS A 22 21.21 27.20 22.18
N PHE A 23 20.40 26.82 23.17
CA PHE A 23 20.81 26.09 24.38
C PHE A 23 19.96 24.83 24.58
N MET A 24 20.00 23.93 23.61
CA MET A 24 19.36 22.61 23.71
C MET A 24 20.13 21.67 24.66
N ASP A 25 19.40 20.86 25.44
CA ASP A 25 19.93 19.81 26.33
C ASP A 25 21.06 20.28 27.27
N LYS A 26 20.77 21.35 28.03
CA LYS A 26 21.70 21.97 29.00
C LYS A 26 21.28 21.80 30.46
N GLY A 27 20.12 21.22 30.72
CA GLY A 27 19.59 21.04 32.09
C GLY A 27 19.22 22.34 32.82
N LEU A 28 19.04 23.44 32.09
CA LEU A 28 18.71 24.76 32.63
C LEU A 28 17.40 24.71 33.42
N ARG A 29 17.34 25.36 34.58
CA ARG A 29 16.16 25.35 35.46
C ARG A 29 15.36 26.65 35.40
N SER A 30 16.02 27.74 35.01
CA SER A 30 15.40 29.04 34.76
C SER A 30 16.05 29.71 33.56
N ILE A 31 15.24 30.42 32.77
CA ILE A 31 15.76 31.27 31.68
C ILE A 31 16.63 32.41 32.26
N SER A 32 16.42 32.78 33.54
CA SER A 32 17.24 33.75 34.27
C SER A 32 18.68 33.30 34.54
N GLU A 33 19.04 32.04 34.23
CA GLU A 33 20.43 31.56 34.25
C GLU A 33 21.22 32.01 33.01
N LEU A 34 20.55 32.61 32.01
CA LEU A 34 21.14 33.10 30.77
C LEU A 34 21.17 34.63 30.72
N SER A 35 22.28 35.20 30.26
CA SER A 35 22.37 36.61 29.90
C SER A 35 21.87 36.81 28.47
N LEU A 36 20.62 37.23 28.32
CA LEU A 36 19.95 37.37 27.02
C LEU A 36 19.93 38.83 26.56
N ASP A 37 20.34 39.11 25.32
CA ASP A 37 20.28 40.46 24.76
C ASP A 37 18.94 40.75 24.05
N SER A 38 18.57 42.03 24.07
CA SER A 38 17.41 42.63 23.43
C SER A 38 17.41 42.59 21.89
N ALA A 39 18.56 42.34 21.24
CA ALA A 39 18.67 42.19 19.79
C ALA A 39 18.25 40.78 19.28
N LEU A 40 18.01 39.81 20.17
CA LEU A 40 17.70 38.43 19.78
C LEU A 40 16.38 38.30 19.01
N HIS A 41 16.40 37.43 18.00
CA HIS A 41 15.35 37.15 17.02
C HIS A 41 14.85 35.70 17.11
N ALA A 42 15.71 34.73 17.40
CA ALA A 42 15.31 33.37 17.79
C ALA A 42 15.97 32.93 19.10
N ILE A 43 15.23 32.17 19.92
CA ILE A 43 15.73 31.47 21.11
C ILE A 43 15.23 30.03 21.08
N ASN A 44 16.15 29.08 21.18
CA ASN A 44 15.85 27.65 21.31
C ASN A 44 16.38 27.09 22.64
N LEU A 45 15.47 26.61 23.48
CA LEU A 45 15.69 26.06 24.82
C LEU A 45 15.08 24.65 24.95
N HIS A 46 14.98 23.91 23.84
CA HIS A 46 14.46 22.55 23.78
C HIS A 46 15.21 21.58 24.73
N CYS A 47 14.48 20.65 25.36
CA CYS A 47 15.03 19.67 26.30
C CYS A 47 15.78 20.32 27.48
N ASN A 48 15.08 21.07 28.33
CA ASN A 48 15.63 21.61 29.57
C ASN A 48 14.70 21.33 30.76
N ASN A 49 15.04 21.85 31.94
CA ASN A 49 14.26 21.71 33.17
C ASN A 49 13.54 23.02 33.55
N ILE A 50 13.25 23.88 32.59
CA ILE A 50 12.62 25.18 32.81
C ILE A 50 11.18 24.95 33.27
N SER A 51 10.83 25.47 34.45
CA SER A 51 9.48 25.33 35.03
C SER A 51 8.61 26.59 34.86
N LYS A 52 9.22 27.74 34.56
CA LYS A 52 8.55 29.05 34.44
C LYS A 52 9.21 29.92 33.38
N ILE A 53 8.37 30.57 32.58
CA ILE A 53 8.78 31.55 31.57
C ILE A 53 8.87 32.92 32.23
N LYS A 54 10.09 33.40 32.50
CA LYS A 54 10.40 34.70 33.14
C LYS A 54 11.77 35.21 32.67
N ALA A 55 12.03 36.50 32.86
CA ALA A 55 13.30 37.16 32.47
C ALA A 55 13.59 37.14 30.96
N ILE A 56 12.52 37.20 30.16
CA ILE A 56 12.58 37.43 28.70
C ILE A 56 11.82 38.70 28.30
N ASP A 57 11.25 39.42 29.26
CA ASP A 57 10.38 40.58 29.06
C ASP A 57 11.07 41.73 28.31
N HIS A 58 12.40 41.79 28.33
CA HIS A 58 13.22 42.79 27.63
C HIS A 58 13.59 42.41 26.18
N ILE A 59 13.20 41.22 25.70
CA ILE A 59 13.59 40.69 24.38
C ILE A 59 12.47 40.93 23.34
N TRP A 60 12.01 42.18 23.25
CA TRP A 60 10.89 42.63 22.42
C TRP A 60 11.09 42.44 20.90
N ASN A 61 12.28 42.02 20.45
CA ASN A 61 12.58 41.68 19.06
C ASN A 61 12.32 40.21 18.68
N LEU A 62 12.10 39.34 19.68
CA LEU A 62 12.00 37.89 19.48
C LEU A 62 10.86 37.51 18.52
N ARG A 63 11.18 36.71 17.50
CA ARG A 63 10.25 36.20 16.48
C ARG A 63 10.01 34.70 16.60
N HIS A 64 10.96 33.94 17.15
CA HIS A 64 10.86 32.49 17.33
C HIS A 64 11.30 32.12 18.74
N LEU A 65 10.47 31.35 19.46
CA LEU A 65 10.76 30.85 20.80
C LEU A 65 10.42 29.36 20.86
N ASP A 66 11.44 28.52 21.07
CA ASP A 66 11.28 27.10 21.37
C ASP A 66 11.59 26.83 22.84
N LEU A 67 10.59 26.33 23.55
CA LEU A 67 10.60 25.92 24.96
C LEU A 67 10.05 24.49 25.10
N SER A 68 10.10 23.69 24.03
CA SER A 68 9.56 22.33 24.05
C SER A 68 10.40 21.36 24.89
N SER A 69 9.80 20.26 25.34
CA SER A 69 10.45 19.28 26.25
C SER A 69 11.00 19.94 27.51
N ASN A 70 10.12 20.62 28.26
CA ASN A 70 10.44 21.33 29.50
C ASN A 70 9.40 20.99 30.59
N GLN A 71 9.41 21.71 31.72
CA GLN A 71 8.54 21.47 32.88
C GLN A 71 7.55 22.62 33.11
N ILE A 72 7.21 23.37 32.06
CA ILE A 72 6.36 24.56 32.13
C ILE A 72 4.91 24.15 32.37
N SER A 73 4.29 24.64 33.43
CA SER A 73 2.90 24.33 33.79
C SER A 73 1.89 25.43 33.41
N GLN A 74 2.38 26.64 33.11
CA GLN A 74 1.57 27.84 32.82
C GLN A 74 2.26 28.72 31.78
N ILE A 75 1.46 29.37 30.94
CA ILE A 75 1.93 30.32 29.94
C ILE A 75 1.93 31.73 30.57
N GLU A 76 3.05 32.10 31.18
CA GLU A 76 3.31 33.43 31.75
C GLU A 76 4.49 34.13 31.05
N GLY A 77 4.75 35.42 31.33
CA GLY A 77 6.00 36.10 30.91
C GLY A 77 6.20 36.37 29.41
N LEU A 78 5.15 36.29 28.58
CA LEU A 78 5.23 36.55 27.13
C LEU A 78 4.72 37.95 26.71
N ASN A 79 4.19 38.74 27.65
CA ASN A 79 3.34 39.91 27.38
C ASN A 79 4.01 41.04 26.57
N THR A 80 5.34 41.14 26.56
CA THR A 80 6.08 42.17 25.80
C THR A 80 6.49 41.71 24.39
N LEU A 81 6.40 40.41 24.10
CA LEU A 81 6.93 39.77 22.89
C LEU A 81 5.99 39.95 21.68
N THR A 82 5.55 41.17 21.43
CA THR A 82 4.54 41.53 20.40
C THR A 82 4.96 41.20 18.96
N LYS A 83 6.26 40.94 18.72
CA LYS A 83 6.82 40.49 17.44
C LYS A 83 6.92 38.96 17.29
N LEU A 84 6.59 38.19 18.32
CA LEU A 84 6.71 36.73 18.31
C LEU A 84 5.78 36.13 17.25
N SER A 85 6.36 35.40 16.30
CA SER A 85 5.67 34.76 15.17
C SER A 85 5.44 33.27 15.39
N THR A 86 6.37 32.62 16.10
CA THR A 86 6.41 31.17 16.31
C THR A 86 6.69 30.87 17.77
N LEU A 87 5.83 30.08 18.40
CA LEU A 87 5.98 29.62 19.78
C LEU A 87 5.82 28.10 19.84
N ASN A 88 6.86 27.39 20.28
CA ASN A 88 6.81 25.96 20.54
C ASN A 88 6.90 25.69 22.05
N LEU A 89 5.83 25.10 22.60
CA LEU A 89 5.65 24.71 23.99
C LEU A 89 5.22 23.23 24.10
N SER A 90 5.50 22.42 23.07
CA SER A 90 5.19 20.99 23.10
C SER A 90 5.98 20.22 24.17
N CYS A 91 5.51 19.05 24.59
CA CYS A 91 6.15 18.24 25.64
C CYS A 91 6.38 19.02 26.94
N ASN A 92 5.30 19.57 27.51
CA ASN A 92 5.32 20.34 28.76
C ASN A 92 4.14 19.91 29.67
N LEU A 93 3.91 20.62 30.78
CA LEU A 93 2.91 20.30 31.80
C LEU A 93 1.72 21.29 31.80
N ILE A 94 1.45 21.93 30.67
CA ILE A 94 0.42 22.97 30.53
C ILE A 94 -0.96 22.33 30.59
N THR A 95 -1.87 22.89 31.39
CA THR A 95 -3.24 22.36 31.59
C THR A 95 -4.34 23.26 31.00
N ARG A 96 -4.01 24.50 30.66
CA ARG A 96 -4.91 25.51 30.08
C ARG A 96 -4.16 26.42 29.14
N ILE A 97 -4.84 26.96 28.14
CA ILE A 97 -4.33 28.07 27.34
C ILE A 97 -4.62 29.37 28.08
N GLU A 98 -3.57 30.16 28.35
CA GLU A 98 -3.61 31.49 28.97
C GLU A 98 -2.43 32.35 28.45
N GLY A 99 -2.35 33.64 28.79
CA GLY A 99 -1.14 34.47 28.56
C GLY A 99 -0.76 34.83 27.11
N LEU A 100 -1.54 34.44 26.10
CA LEU A 100 -1.24 34.69 24.68
C LEU A 100 -1.73 36.05 24.15
N GLU A 101 -2.50 36.81 24.94
CA GLU A 101 -3.34 37.94 24.47
C GLU A 101 -2.57 39.05 23.73
N ALA A 102 -1.34 39.33 24.17
CA ALA A 102 -0.48 40.37 23.59
C ALA A 102 0.25 39.96 22.30
N LEU A 103 0.24 38.66 21.94
CA LEU A 103 1.02 38.09 20.85
C LEU A 103 0.32 38.25 19.48
N THR A 104 0.02 39.49 19.10
CA THR A 104 -0.78 39.82 17.90
C THR A 104 -0.18 39.32 16.59
N ASN A 105 1.15 39.20 16.50
CA ASN A 105 1.85 38.66 15.32
C ASN A 105 2.11 37.14 15.35
N LEU A 106 1.61 36.42 16.36
CA LEU A 106 1.78 34.96 16.45
C LEU A 106 1.04 34.28 15.30
N THR A 107 1.77 33.56 14.44
CA THR A 107 1.22 32.82 13.29
C THR A 107 1.24 31.31 13.51
N ARG A 108 2.22 30.79 14.28
CA ARG A 108 2.37 29.37 14.58
C ARG A 108 2.49 29.12 16.09
N LEU A 109 1.63 28.27 16.63
CA LEU A 109 1.62 27.82 18.02
C LEU A 109 1.66 26.29 18.07
N ASN A 110 2.61 25.71 18.79
CA ASN A 110 2.65 24.28 19.08
C ASN A 110 2.53 24.04 20.60
N LEU A 111 1.52 23.27 20.99
CA LEU A 111 1.16 22.88 22.35
C LEU A 111 0.92 21.36 22.46
N SER A 112 1.39 20.56 21.50
CA SER A 112 1.21 19.10 21.55
C SER A 112 1.93 18.45 22.74
N TYR A 113 1.54 17.24 23.13
CA TYR A 113 2.11 16.55 24.31
C TYR A 113 2.06 17.41 25.58
N ASN A 114 0.86 17.85 25.94
CA ASN A 114 0.59 18.59 27.18
C ASN A 114 -0.63 17.97 27.88
N HIS A 115 -1.20 18.64 28.88
CA HIS A 115 -2.37 18.18 29.64
C HIS A 115 -3.55 19.14 29.50
N ILE A 116 -3.65 19.83 28.35
CA ILE A 116 -4.63 20.89 28.12
C ILE A 116 -6.03 20.28 28.02
N ASN A 117 -6.92 20.73 28.89
CA ASN A 117 -8.37 20.52 28.77
C ASN A 117 -9.15 21.84 28.58
N ASP A 118 -8.58 22.97 29.02
CA ASP A 118 -9.20 24.29 28.89
C ASP A 118 -8.55 25.15 27.80
N LEU A 119 -9.33 25.46 26.76
CA LEU A 119 -8.94 26.26 25.61
C LEU A 119 -9.35 27.75 25.73
N SER A 120 -9.92 28.16 26.88
CA SER A 120 -10.56 29.49 27.05
C SER A 120 -9.67 30.68 26.67
N GLY A 121 -8.35 30.60 26.87
CA GLY A 121 -7.38 31.63 26.47
C GLY A 121 -7.17 31.81 24.96
N LEU A 122 -7.89 31.06 24.11
CA LEU A 122 -8.01 31.38 22.68
C LEU A 122 -9.10 32.43 22.40
N MET A 123 -10.09 32.62 23.30
CA MET A 123 -11.16 33.61 23.11
C MET A 123 -10.66 35.08 23.04
N PRO A 124 -9.64 35.52 23.82
CA PRO A 124 -9.03 36.83 23.65
C PRO A 124 -8.30 37.05 22.31
N LEU A 125 -8.04 35.97 21.55
CA LEU A 125 -7.39 36.00 20.24
C LEU A 125 -8.40 36.07 19.08
N HIS A 126 -9.69 36.25 19.37
CA HIS A 126 -10.76 36.29 18.37
C HIS A 126 -10.74 37.60 17.56
N GLY A 127 -11.05 37.49 16.26
CA GLY A 127 -11.11 38.60 15.32
C GLY A 127 -9.87 38.75 14.44
N ILE A 128 -9.71 39.94 13.84
CA ILE A 128 -8.72 40.22 12.78
C ILE A 128 -7.35 40.68 13.35
N LYS A 129 -7.26 40.95 14.67
CA LYS A 129 -6.04 41.51 15.30
C LYS A 129 -4.91 40.49 15.49
N HIS A 130 -5.22 39.20 15.55
CA HIS A 130 -4.27 38.12 15.83
C HIS A 130 -4.10 37.23 14.61
N LYS A 131 -2.85 37.03 14.16
CA LYS A 131 -2.53 36.39 12.87
C LYS A 131 -2.38 34.87 12.93
N LEU A 132 -3.04 34.20 13.88
CA LEU A 132 -2.80 32.79 14.21
C LEU A 132 -3.33 31.86 13.10
N ARG A 133 -2.39 31.31 12.30
CA ARG A 133 -2.67 30.43 11.13
C ARG A 133 -2.54 28.94 11.45
N TYR A 134 -1.65 28.57 12.38
CA TYR A 134 -1.32 27.20 12.73
C TYR A 134 -1.41 26.96 14.24
N ILE A 135 -2.19 25.95 14.64
CA ILE A 135 -2.26 25.45 16.02
C ILE A 135 -2.05 23.93 15.99
N ASP A 136 -1.07 23.44 16.75
CA ASP A 136 -0.88 22.01 17.00
C ASP A 136 -1.15 21.68 18.48
N LEU A 137 -2.07 20.74 18.71
CA LEU A 137 -2.65 20.36 20.00
C LEU A 137 -2.79 18.83 20.16
N HIS A 138 -2.22 17.98 19.29
CA HIS A 138 -2.28 16.52 19.49
C HIS A 138 -1.67 16.09 20.83
N SER A 139 -2.07 14.91 21.32
CA SER A 139 -1.64 14.40 22.63
C SER A 139 -1.96 15.37 23.79
N ASN A 140 -3.24 15.76 23.91
CA ASN A 140 -3.78 16.60 24.98
C ASN A 140 -5.11 16.00 25.52
N CYS A 141 -5.75 16.68 26.47
CA CYS A 141 -6.91 16.19 27.21
C CYS A 141 -8.23 16.88 26.82
N ILE A 142 -8.37 17.33 25.57
CA ILE A 142 -9.58 18.02 25.08
C ILE A 142 -10.69 16.98 24.83
N ASP A 143 -11.78 17.03 25.60
CA ASP A 143 -12.92 16.11 25.52
C ASP A 143 -14.18 16.72 24.89
N SER A 144 -14.46 17.98 25.20
CA SER A 144 -15.67 18.69 24.78
C SER A 144 -15.52 19.35 23.40
N ILE A 145 -16.21 18.78 22.39
CA ILE A 145 -16.31 19.40 21.07
C ILE A 145 -16.97 20.79 21.10
N HIS A 146 -17.88 21.04 22.07
CA HIS A 146 -18.48 22.36 22.23
C HIS A 146 -17.47 23.40 22.76
N HIS A 147 -16.59 23.01 23.70
CA HIS A 147 -15.53 23.90 24.18
C HIS A 147 -14.52 24.23 23.08
N LEU A 148 -14.10 23.20 22.34
CA LEU A 148 -13.22 23.34 21.17
C LEU A 148 -13.80 24.31 20.13
N LEU A 149 -15.06 24.11 19.71
CA LEU A 149 -15.71 24.99 18.73
C LEU A 149 -15.86 26.43 19.25
N GLN A 150 -16.33 26.61 20.48
CA GLN A 150 -16.48 27.94 21.10
C GLN A 150 -15.14 28.70 21.14
N CYS A 151 -14.04 28.01 21.45
CA CYS A 151 -12.72 28.62 21.51
C CYS A 151 -12.09 28.87 20.12
N THR A 152 -12.45 28.11 19.09
CA THR A 152 -11.82 28.19 17.75
C THR A 152 -12.58 29.04 16.73
N VAL A 153 -13.90 29.21 16.83
CA VAL A 153 -14.72 29.88 15.79
C VAL A 153 -14.30 31.32 15.51
N GLY A 154 -13.88 32.09 16.52
CA GLY A 154 -13.41 33.47 16.33
C GLY A 154 -12.00 33.60 15.76
N LEU A 155 -11.26 32.51 15.53
CA LEU A 155 -9.91 32.53 14.97
C LEU A 155 -9.97 32.60 13.43
N HIS A 156 -10.15 33.81 12.90
CA HIS A 156 -10.45 34.04 11.47
C HIS A 156 -9.33 33.60 10.51
N PHE A 157 -8.06 33.63 10.95
CA PHE A 157 -6.91 33.25 10.12
C PHE A 157 -6.49 31.77 10.25
N LEU A 158 -7.16 30.96 11.07
CA LEU A 158 -6.76 29.58 11.37
C LEU A 158 -6.93 28.65 10.15
N THR A 159 -5.84 28.37 9.43
CA THR A 159 -5.85 27.44 8.29
C THR A 159 -5.49 26.01 8.67
N ASN A 160 -4.72 25.82 9.75
CA ASN A 160 -4.17 24.53 10.14
C ASN A 160 -4.44 24.25 11.63
N LEU A 161 -5.12 23.13 11.91
CA LEU A 161 -5.40 22.66 13.26
C LEU A 161 -5.07 21.16 13.36
N ILE A 162 -4.32 20.74 14.37
CA ILE A 162 -3.96 19.32 14.56
C ILE A 162 -4.35 18.90 15.97
N LEU A 163 -5.21 17.89 16.08
CA LEU A 163 -5.72 17.34 17.34
C LEU A 163 -5.55 15.80 17.41
N GLU A 164 -5.48 15.13 16.26
CA GLU A 164 -4.99 13.75 16.04
C GLU A 164 -3.69 13.78 15.22
N LYS A 165 -2.67 13.01 15.64
CA LYS A 165 -1.46 12.76 14.85
C LYS A 165 -0.84 11.40 15.18
N ASN A 166 -0.48 10.60 14.18
CA ASN A 166 0.25 9.33 14.32
C ASN A 166 -0.36 8.27 15.28
N GLY A 167 -1.64 8.38 15.62
CA GLY A 167 -2.30 7.49 16.60
C GLY A 167 -2.28 8.01 18.04
N GLU A 168 -1.81 9.25 18.27
CA GLU A 168 -2.06 9.99 19.49
C GLU A 168 -3.04 11.13 19.21
N ASP A 169 -4.17 11.13 19.92
CA ASP A 169 -5.27 12.06 19.69
C ASP A 169 -5.89 12.57 20.99
N ASN A 170 -6.66 13.65 20.86
CA ASN A 170 -7.48 14.16 21.95
C ASN A 170 -8.77 13.34 22.06
N PRO A 171 -9.34 13.14 23.27
CA PRO A 171 -10.60 12.40 23.43
C PRO A 171 -11.78 12.90 22.56
N VAL A 172 -11.78 14.19 22.18
CA VAL A 172 -12.73 14.78 21.23
C VAL A 172 -12.67 14.17 19.82
N CYS A 173 -11.51 13.69 19.38
CA CYS A 173 -11.28 13.12 18.04
C CYS A 173 -12.01 11.78 17.86
N HIS A 174 -12.21 11.03 18.95
CA HIS A 174 -13.00 9.79 18.96
C HIS A 174 -14.51 10.02 18.68
N LEU A 175 -15.02 11.25 18.74
CA LEU A 175 -16.46 11.51 18.60
C LEU A 175 -16.94 11.29 17.15
N PRO A 176 -18.05 10.55 16.93
CA PRO A 176 -18.51 10.22 15.60
C PRO A 176 -18.93 11.48 14.83
N GLY A 177 -18.22 11.75 13.73
CA GLY A 177 -18.44 12.94 12.90
C GLY A 177 -17.66 14.19 13.32
N TYR A 178 -16.79 14.12 14.34
CA TYR A 178 -15.93 15.22 14.80
C TYR A 178 -15.31 16.02 13.65
N ARG A 179 -14.63 15.37 12.70
CA ARG A 179 -13.99 16.02 11.54
C ARG A 179 -15.00 16.81 10.68
N ALA A 180 -16.18 16.25 10.45
CA ALA A 180 -17.21 16.90 9.64
C ALA A 180 -17.81 18.12 10.36
N ILE A 181 -18.02 18.02 11.68
CA ILE A 181 -18.48 19.13 12.52
C ILE A 181 -17.45 20.27 12.53
N MET A 182 -16.16 19.94 12.70
CA MET A 182 -15.08 20.92 12.66
C MET A 182 -15.00 21.65 11.30
N LEU A 183 -14.98 20.91 10.18
CA LEU A 183 -14.90 21.51 8.84
C LEU A 183 -16.18 22.27 8.44
N GLN A 184 -17.36 21.87 8.96
CA GLN A 184 -18.60 22.62 8.75
C GLN A 184 -18.65 23.94 9.54
N THR A 185 -18.02 23.97 10.73
CA THR A 185 -18.08 25.13 11.63
C THR A 185 -16.88 26.09 11.45
N LEU A 186 -15.76 25.60 10.91
CA LEU A 186 -14.55 26.37 10.61
C LEU A 186 -14.23 26.31 9.09
N PRO A 187 -15.00 27.00 8.23
CA PRO A 187 -14.79 26.97 6.77
C PRO A 187 -13.45 27.59 6.32
N GLN A 188 -12.75 28.33 7.19
CA GLN A 188 -11.39 28.83 6.93
C GLN A 188 -10.31 27.73 6.97
N LEU A 189 -10.62 26.57 7.56
CA LEU A 189 -9.66 25.52 7.85
C LEU A 189 -9.32 24.70 6.60
N ARG A 190 -8.03 24.64 6.25
CA ARG A 190 -7.48 23.93 5.08
C ARG A 190 -6.90 22.57 5.41
N ILE A 191 -6.30 22.44 6.59
CA ILE A 191 -5.68 21.21 7.09
C ILE A 191 -6.20 20.95 8.51
N LEU A 192 -6.71 19.74 8.70
CA LEU A 192 -7.18 19.22 9.98
C LEU A 192 -6.55 17.83 10.19
N ASP A 193 -5.88 17.60 11.33
CA ASP A 193 -5.30 16.30 11.71
C ASP A 193 -4.35 15.72 10.66
N CYS A 194 -3.41 16.55 10.19
CA CYS A 194 -2.47 16.26 9.09
C CYS A 194 -3.12 15.84 7.76
N LYS A 195 -4.43 16.04 7.59
CA LYS A 195 -5.20 15.68 6.39
C LYS A 195 -5.85 16.95 5.81
N ASN A 196 -5.84 17.13 4.49
CA ASN A 196 -6.51 18.26 3.84
C ASN A 196 -8.05 18.17 3.95
N ILE A 197 -8.77 19.20 3.48
CA ILE A 197 -10.25 19.20 3.46
C ILE A 197 -10.87 18.02 2.69
N PHE A 198 -10.14 17.42 1.75
CA PHE A 198 -10.56 16.24 0.97
C PHE A 198 -10.24 14.91 1.66
N GLY A 199 -9.49 14.93 2.77
CA GLY A 199 -9.11 13.75 3.57
C GLY A 199 -7.75 13.14 3.23
N GLU A 200 -7.01 13.71 2.27
CA GLU A 200 -5.69 13.23 1.85
C GLU A 200 -4.61 13.65 2.86
N PRO A 201 -3.63 12.79 3.19
CA PRO A 201 -2.54 13.13 4.09
C PRO A 201 -1.63 14.18 3.46
N VAL A 202 -1.22 15.18 4.25
CA VAL A 202 -0.32 16.26 3.85
C VAL A 202 1.01 16.09 4.57
N ASP A 203 2.13 16.14 3.83
CA ASP A 203 3.45 16.13 4.48
C ASP A 203 3.74 17.50 5.12
N MET A 204 3.69 17.51 6.44
CA MET A 204 3.97 18.70 7.24
C MET A 204 5.46 19.09 7.24
N ALA A 205 6.38 18.21 6.81
CA ALA A 205 7.79 18.52 6.69
C ALA A 205 8.07 19.55 5.58
N GLU A 206 7.36 19.49 4.44
CA GLU A 206 7.50 20.47 3.36
C GLU A 206 6.96 21.86 3.76
N ILE A 207 5.89 21.89 4.56
CA ILE A 207 5.27 23.11 5.13
C ILE A 207 6.13 23.74 6.23
N ASN A 208 7.06 22.97 6.81
CA ASN A 208 8.01 23.45 7.83
C ASN A 208 9.39 23.79 7.25
N SER A 209 9.82 23.14 6.17
CA SER A 209 11.13 23.35 5.54
C SER A 209 11.16 24.50 4.53
N SER A 210 10.01 25.12 4.23
CA SER A 210 9.88 26.10 3.15
C SER A 210 10.37 27.49 3.57
N ARG A 211 11.52 27.88 3.00
CA ARG A 211 12.14 29.22 3.00
C ARG A 211 11.28 30.32 2.31
N LEU A 212 9.96 30.10 2.20
CA LEU A 212 8.97 30.88 1.44
C LEU A 212 8.26 31.98 2.28
N GLN A 213 8.69 32.22 3.52
CA GLN A 213 8.15 33.30 4.38
C GLN A 213 8.18 34.70 3.73
N CYS A 214 9.01 34.93 2.70
CA CYS A 214 9.05 36.19 1.96
C CYS A 214 7.88 36.39 0.98
N PHE A 215 7.09 35.36 0.66
CA PHE A 215 6.02 35.44 -0.36
C PHE A 215 4.58 35.48 0.18
N GLU A 216 4.31 35.11 1.44
CA GLU A 216 2.94 35.25 1.98
C GLU A 216 2.49 36.72 2.03
N GLY A 217 3.41 37.67 2.30
CA GLY A 217 3.12 39.11 2.26
C GLY A 217 2.82 39.69 0.87
N LEU A 218 3.02 38.92 -0.21
CA LEU A 218 2.61 39.29 -1.57
C LEU A 218 1.20 38.81 -1.91
N LEU A 219 0.65 37.82 -1.20
CA LEU A 219 -0.71 37.33 -1.42
C LEU A 219 -1.77 38.23 -0.75
N ASP A 220 -1.49 38.80 0.42
CA ASP A 220 -2.41 39.73 1.10
C ASP A 220 -2.69 41.00 0.26
N ASN A 221 -1.76 41.38 -0.64
CA ASN A 221 -1.93 42.49 -1.60
C ASN A 221 -2.82 42.14 -2.81
N LEU A 222 -3.07 40.85 -3.09
CA LEU A 222 -3.87 40.40 -4.25
C LEU A 222 -5.34 40.09 -3.89
N VAL A 223 -5.72 40.22 -2.62
CA VAL A 223 -7.12 40.12 -2.15
C VAL A 223 -7.73 41.50 -1.87
N SER A 224 -6.92 42.57 -1.90
CA SER A 224 -7.31 43.95 -1.57
C SER A 224 -8.02 44.69 -2.73
N SER A 225 -8.84 44.00 -3.53
CA SER A 225 -9.66 44.63 -4.58
C SER A 225 -10.89 43.79 -4.98
N ASP A 226 -11.92 43.73 -4.13
CA ASP A 226 -13.28 44.12 -4.55
C ASP A 226 -14.30 44.18 -3.38
N SER A 227 -14.67 45.41 -3.03
CA SER A 227 -15.89 45.91 -2.36
C SER A 227 -16.56 45.14 -1.18
N PRO A 228 -16.85 45.82 -0.04
CA PRO A 228 -17.56 45.23 1.10
C PRO A 228 -19.08 45.17 0.89
N LEU A 229 -19.78 44.35 1.69
CA LEU A 229 -20.95 44.75 2.51
C LEU A 229 -21.62 43.54 3.21
N ASN A 230 -21.49 43.48 4.54
CA ASN A 230 -22.62 43.36 5.48
C ASN A 230 -22.14 43.10 6.92
N ILE A 231 -22.40 44.04 7.83
CA ILE A 231 -23.28 43.86 9.01
C ILE A 231 -23.39 45.20 9.78
N SER A 232 -24.61 45.52 10.22
CA SER A 232 -25.04 46.58 11.16
C SER A 232 -24.48 48.01 10.99
N GLU A 233 -25.39 48.93 10.67
CA GLU A 233 -25.29 50.36 10.98
C GLU A 233 -25.43 50.58 12.50
N ASP A 234 -24.77 51.62 13.05
CA ASP A 234 -25.32 52.49 14.09
C ASP A 234 -24.53 53.83 14.14
N GLU A 235 -25.21 54.91 14.56
CA GLU A 235 -24.68 56.25 14.93
C GLU A 235 -23.86 57.10 13.92
N ILE A 236 -24.56 57.69 12.94
CA ILE A 236 -24.66 59.15 12.62
C ILE A 236 -23.49 60.11 13.00
N ILE A 237 -22.97 60.92 12.04
CA ILE A 237 -22.82 62.41 12.07
C ILE A 237 -22.11 62.99 10.80
N ASP A 238 -22.66 64.08 10.26
CA ASP A 238 -22.23 65.12 9.27
C ASP A 238 -20.91 65.04 8.43
N GLY A 239 -20.93 65.57 7.18
CA GLY A 239 -19.66 65.91 6.46
C GLY A 239 -19.60 66.18 4.94
N THR A 240 -20.67 66.62 4.25
CA THR A 240 -20.70 66.93 2.78
C THR A 240 -20.04 68.28 2.38
N PRO A 241 -19.88 68.69 1.07
CA PRO A 241 -20.09 68.05 -0.26
C PRO A 241 -19.09 68.42 -1.43
N VAL A 242 -19.41 68.00 -2.69
CA VAL A 242 -19.01 68.51 -4.06
C VAL A 242 -17.52 68.42 -4.54
N VAL A 243 -17.10 68.38 -5.85
CA VAL A 243 -17.70 68.61 -7.21
C VAL A 243 -17.11 67.64 -8.30
N THR A 244 -17.86 67.36 -9.40
CA THR A 244 -17.44 66.77 -10.72
C THR A 244 -18.32 67.34 -11.88
N PRO A 245 -18.22 67.01 -13.20
CA PRO A 245 -17.20 66.31 -14.03
C PRO A 245 -16.45 67.35 -14.95
N PRO A 246 -16.24 67.32 -16.31
CA PRO A 246 -16.51 66.42 -17.49
C PRO A 246 -15.22 65.66 -17.99
N ILE A 247 -15.03 64.92 -19.12
CA ILE A 247 -15.63 64.76 -20.50
C ILE A 247 -15.12 65.84 -21.52
N ASP A 248 -14.77 65.64 -22.82
CA ASP A 248 -15.11 64.70 -23.93
C ASP A 248 -13.94 64.47 -24.98
N GLU A 249 -14.24 63.79 -26.11
CA GLU A 249 -13.48 63.62 -27.41
C GLU A 249 -12.34 62.57 -27.57
N ILE A 250 -12.10 62.12 -28.82
CA ILE A 250 -11.49 60.80 -29.19
C ILE A 250 -10.58 60.82 -30.46
N ALA A 251 -9.33 60.30 -30.32
CA ALA A 251 -8.45 59.72 -31.38
C ALA A 251 -7.93 60.65 -32.53
N PRO A 252 -6.98 60.24 -33.43
CA PRO A 252 -6.33 58.92 -33.60
C PRO A 252 -4.78 58.92 -33.74
N LEU A 253 -4.27 57.80 -34.26
CA LEU A 253 -2.89 57.26 -34.33
C LEU A 253 -1.80 58.02 -35.14
N ASP A 254 -0.54 57.69 -34.79
CA ASP A 254 0.60 57.33 -35.65
C ASP A 254 1.83 58.26 -35.94
N GLN A 255 3.01 57.66 -35.65
CA GLN A 255 4.33 57.71 -36.34
C GLN A 255 5.38 58.85 -36.12
N PHE A 256 6.41 58.46 -35.35
CA PHE A 256 7.87 58.60 -35.57
C PHE A 256 8.63 59.97 -35.61
N ALA A 257 9.54 60.10 -34.63
CA ALA A 257 10.99 60.39 -34.76
C ALA A 257 11.58 61.80 -34.42
N SER A 258 12.37 61.78 -33.34
CA SER A 258 13.68 62.45 -33.12
C SER A 258 13.84 63.96 -32.81
N THR A 259 13.92 64.27 -31.50
CA THR A 259 14.94 65.14 -30.82
C THR A 259 14.95 66.67 -31.07
N PRO A 260 15.66 67.51 -30.25
CA PRO A 260 16.40 67.28 -28.98
C PRO A 260 16.08 68.27 -27.80
N THR A 261 16.65 68.01 -26.60
CA THR A 261 17.08 69.00 -25.54
C THR A 261 16.06 69.98 -24.89
N ASP A 262 16.12 70.36 -23.61
CA ASP A 262 16.82 69.81 -22.41
C ASP A 262 16.25 70.46 -21.10
N THR A 263 16.53 69.86 -19.93
CA THR A 263 16.40 70.33 -18.50
C THR A 263 15.42 69.61 -17.55
N GLY A 264 15.91 69.26 -16.33
CA GLY A 264 15.19 69.68 -15.11
C GLY A 264 14.66 68.68 -14.04
N LEU A 265 15.51 67.80 -13.48
CA LEU A 265 15.38 67.25 -12.09
C LEU A 265 14.27 66.21 -11.74
N ALA A 266 14.46 65.58 -10.56
CA ALA A 266 13.54 64.76 -9.74
C ALA A 266 13.26 63.28 -10.14
N SER A 267 14.18 62.39 -9.72
CA SER A 267 13.96 60.95 -9.47
C SER A 267 12.99 60.68 -8.29
N LEU A 268 12.38 59.51 -8.05
CA LEU A 268 12.79 58.11 -8.29
C LEU A 268 11.59 57.20 -8.65
N ILE A 269 11.74 56.27 -9.60
CA ILE A 269 10.83 55.11 -9.79
C ILE A 269 11.62 53.83 -10.20
N SER A 270 11.53 52.82 -9.33
CA SER A 270 11.48 51.36 -9.60
C SER A 270 12.68 50.57 -10.18
N VAL A 271 12.55 49.23 -10.01
CA VAL A 271 13.22 48.08 -10.66
C VAL A 271 14.59 47.62 -10.11
N CYS A 272 14.57 46.42 -9.48
CA CYS A 272 15.71 45.54 -9.11
C CYS A 272 16.26 44.80 -10.38
N PRO A 273 17.23 43.84 -10.38
CA PRO A 273 17.62 42.89 -9.32
C PRO A 273 19.14 42.57 -9.26
N SER A 274 19.52 41.29 -9.05
CA SER A 274 20.84 40.71 -8.71
C SER A 274 21.39 41.16 -7.34
N SER A 275 21.36 40.33 -6.29
CA SER A 275 22.29 39.19 -6.00
C SER A 275 23.72 39.71 -5.88
N GLU A 276 24.45 39.63 -4.76
CA GLU A 276 24.54 38.68 -3.64
C GLU A 276 25.62 39.33 -2.67
N PRO A 277 26.32 38.73 -1.67
CA PRO A 277 26.08 37.50 -0.89
C PRO A 277 26.72 37.36 0.56
N GLU A 278 26.18 36.51 1.44
CA GLU A 278 26.91 35.88 2.58
C GLU A 278 26.50 34.40 2.71
N LYS A 279 27.41 33.43 2.51
CA LYS A 279 28.22 32.68 3.50
C LYS A 279 27.42 32.06 4.67
N VAL A 280 27.41 30.73 4.72
CA VAL A 280 27.03 29.91 5.87
C VAL A 280 28.07 28.80 5.99
N ASN A 281 28.67 28.63 7.18
CA ASN A 281 29.83 27.76 7.35
C ASN A 281 29.47 26.26 7.40
N HIS A 282 30.18 25.45 6.62
CA HIS A 282 30.08 23.98 6.63
C HIS A 282 31.16 23.35 7.53
N GLU A 283 30.88 23.22 8.83
CA GLU A 283 31.77 22.49 9.75
C GLU A 283 31.08 21.38 10.56
N ASN A 284 29.81 21.55 10.96
CA ASN A 284 29.11 20.55 11.76
C ASN A 284 28.66 19.29 10.98
N ASP A 285 28.51 19.35 9.66
CA ASP A 285 28.19 18.16 8.84
C ASP A 285 29.36 17.17 8.79
N PHE A 286 30.60 17.66 8.63
CA PHE A 286 31.77 16.82 8.37
C PHE A 286 32.08 15.86 9.53
N GLN A 287 31.89 16.31 10.78
CA GLN A 287 32.01 15.44 11.95
C GLN A 287 30.91 14.39 12.05
N ASN A 288 29.70 14.68 11.58
CA ASN A 288 28.58 13.75 11.62
C ASN A 288 28.65 12.73 10.47
N GLU A 289 29.16 13.14 9.30
CA GLU A 289 29.45 12.23 8.20
C GLU A 289 30.60 11.27 8.55
N MET A 290 31.66 11.75 9.24
CA MET A 290 32.69 10.85 9.81
C MET A 290 32.15 9.87 10.88
N LYS A 291 31.15 10.27 11.67
CA LYS A 291 30.51 9.38 12.66
C LYS A 291 29.65 8.31 11.96
N LEU A 292 28.88 8.70 10.94
CA LEU A 292 28.11 7.78 10.11
C LEU A 292 29.01 6.79 9.35
N GLN A 293 30.09 7.26 8.73
CA GLN A 293 31.07 6.39 8.08
C GLN A 293 31.77 5.44 9.07
N LYS A 294 32.03 5.86 10.32
CA LYS A 294 32.53 4.94 11.36
C LYS A 294 31.50 3.89 11.78
N LEU A 295 30.22 4.25 11.87
CA LEU A 295 29.13 3.31 12.15
C LEU A 295 28.93 2.30 11.01
N ASP A 296 28.92 2.74 9.75
CA ASP A 296 28.82 1.83 8.58
C ASP A 296 30.03 0.89 8.49
N ASN A 297 31.25 1.38 8.72
CA ASN A 297 32.44 0.53 8.76
C ASN A 297 32.40 -0.47 9.94
N GLN A 298 31.88 -0.09 11.11
CA GLN A 298 31.66 -1.02 12.23
C GLN A 298 30.57 -2.06 11.92
N LEU A 299 29.51 -1.69 11.19
CA LEU A 299 28.46 -2.61 10.73
C LEU A 299 29.00 -3.60 9.69
N LEU A 300 29.80 -3.13 8.74
CA LEU A 300 30.50 -3.97 7.76
C LEU A 300 31.54 -4.89 8.41
N GLN A 301 32.22 -4.43 9.47
CA GLN A 301 33.13 -5.27 10.25
C GLN A 301 32.37 -6.36 11.01
N LEU A 302 31.25 -6.03 11.69
CA LEU A 302 30.41 -7.03 12.35
C LEU A 302 29.79 -8.04 11.36
N LEU A 303 29.45 -7.63 10.14
CA LEU A 303 28.93 -8.51 9.08
C LEU A 303 30.01 -9.40 8.43
N SER A 304 31.28 -8.98 8.45
CA SER A 304 32.41 -9.79 7.95
C SER A 304 33.01 -10.72 9.01
N GLU A 305 32.94 -10.34 10.29
CA GLU A 305 33.30 -11.22 11.42
C GLU A 305 32.27 -12.33 11.66
N THR A 306 30.97 -12.07 11.45
CA THR A 306 29.89 -13.07 11.61
C THR A 306 29.77 -14.06 10.44
N SER A 307 30.42 -13.82 9.29
CA SER A 307 30.30 -14.67 8.09
C SER A 307 31.44 -15.68 7.90
N ASN A 308 32.48 -15.67 8.75
CA ASN A 308 33.69 -16.50 8.57
C ASN A 308 34.00 -17.51 9.70
N SER A 309 33.11 -17.70 10.68
CA SER A 309 33.41 -18.44 11.93
C SER A 309 32.65 -19.77 12.14
N LEU A 310 32.30 -20.50 11.07
CA LEU A 310 31.70 -21.84 11.17
C LEU A 310 32.28 -22.86 10.16
N ILE A 311 33.46 -23.39 10.47
CA ILE A 311 33.90 -24.77 10.17
C ILE A 311 35.07 -25.13 11.11
N ASP A 312 35.05 -26.36 11.64
CA ASP A 312 36.08 -27.10 12.39
C ASP A 312 36.88 -26.40 13.53
N ASN A 313 36.59 -26.80 14.79
CA ASN A 313 37.53 -27.56 15.64
C ASN A 313 36.84 -28.10 16.94
N VAL A 314 37.51 -29.00 17.66
CA VAL A 314 36.95 -30.01 18.61
C VAL A 314 38.04 -30.34 19.68
N PRO A 315 37.77 -30.70 20.98
CA PRO A 315 36.66 -31.53 21.49
C PRO A 315 36.04 -31.23 22.90
N GLU A 316 35.01 -32.04 23.24
CA GLU A 316 34.74 -32.67 24.57
C GLU A 316 34.06 -31.98 25.79
N LYS A 317 33.32 -32.86 26.50
CA LYS A 317 32.98 -32.93 27.95
C LYS A 317 31.80 -32.18 28.59
N ASP A 318 31.10 -32.99 29.38
CA ASP A 318 30.02 -32.74 30.34
C ASP A 318 30.06 -31.45 31.17
N LEU A 319 28.87 -30.90 31.47
CA LEU A 319 28.30 -31.00 32.83
C LEU A 319 26.77 -30.74 32.88
N ARG A 320 26.08 -31.47 33.75
CA ARG A 320 24.72 -31.20 34.29
C ARG A 320 24.90 -30.49 35.67
N PRO A 321 23.88 -29.98 36.42
CA PRO A 321 22.45 -30.35 36.34
C PRO A 321 21.33 -29.35 36.79
N LYS A 322 20.10 -29.61 36.30
CA LYS A 322 18.79 -29.69 37.01
C LYS A 322 18.20 -28.54 37.88
N ARG A 323 16.85 -28.61 37.89
CA ARG A 323 15.85 -28.17 38.89
C ARG A 323 15.34 -26.75 38.75
N ASP A 324 14.05 -26.52 38.46
CA ASP A 324 12.77 -27.02 39.06
C ASP A 324 12.43 -26.25 40.35
N THR A 325 11.54 -25.25 40.26
CA THR A 325 10.30 -25.03 41.06
C THR A 325 9.79 -23.59 40.85
N ASP A 326 8.55 -23.19 41.16
CA ASP A 326 7.19 -23.79 41.03
C ASP A 326 6.18 -22.73 41.53
N MET A 327 4.88 -22.85 41.18
CA MET A 327 3.76 -22.05 41.76
C MET A 327 3.79 -20.53 41.47
N THR A 328 2.71 -19.73 41.50
CA THR A 328 1.24 -19.89 41.64
C THR A 328 0.61 -18.68 40.91
N SER A 329 -0.41 -18.80 40.05
CA SER A 329 -1.86 -18.94 40.34
C SER A 329 -2.57 -17.61 40.67
N GLU A 330 -3.89 -17.56 40.36
CA GLU A 330 -4.86 -16.50 40.68
C GLU A 330 -4.77 -15.18 39.84
N SER A 331 -5.87 -14.55 39.41
CA SER A 331 -7.29 -14.98 39.42
C SER A 331 -8.16 -14.29 38.35
N ASP A 332 -9.20 -15.00 37.90
CA ASP A 332 -10.33 -14.51 37.11
C ASP A 332 -11.09 -13.31 37.71
N TYR A 333 -11.58 -12.42 36.83
CA TYR A 333 -12.95 -11.88 36.79
C TYR A 333 -13.16 -11.39 35.34
N GLY A 334 -14.22 -11.68 34.58
CA GLY A 334 -15.58 -12.14 34.90
C GLY A 334 -16.56 -11.04 34.44
N ILE A 335 -17.52 -11.26 33.53
CA ILE A 335 -18.74 -12.05 33.82
C ILE A 335 -19.61 -12.25 32.54
N ARG A 336 -20.00 -13.52 32.27
CA ARG A 336 -21.31 -13.99 31.69
C ARG A 336 -21.73 -13.51 30.27
N LYS A 337 -22.66 -14.15 29.53
CA LYS A 337 -23.63 -15.28 29.68
C LYS A 337 -24.02 -15.79 28.25
N GLU A 338 -24.72 -16.90 27.96
CA GLU A 338 -25.57 -17.85 28.71
C GLU A 338 -25.68 -19.23 27.99
N CYS A 339 -25.99 -20.32 28.74
CA CYS A 339 -26.62 -21.61 28.34
C CYS A 339 -26.10 -22.43 27.12
N SER A 340 -25.57 -23.66 27.25
CA SER A 340 -26.12 -24.96 27.76
C SER A 340 -27.09 -25.68 26.78
N ARG A 341 -26.98 -27.00 26.49
CA ARG A 341 -27.24 -28.16 27.39
C ARG A 341 -26.84 -29.56 26.82
N LYS A 342 -26.40 -30.45 27.75
CA LYS A 342 -26.70 -31.91 27.89
C LYS A 342 -26.08 -32.99 26.97
N ILE A 343 -26.10 -34.21 27.53
CA ILE A 343 -25.45 -35.53 27.22
C ILE A 343 -26.42 -36.59 27.84
N PRO A 344 -26.63 -37.89 27.42
CA PRO A 344 -25.58 -38.89 27.11
C PRO A 344 -25.89 -40.17 26.22
N ARG A 345 -24.81 -40.94 25.94
CA ARG A 345 -24.71 -42.45 25.82
C ARG A 345 -25.45 -43.27 24.72
N ARG A 346 -24.70 -44.22 24.11
CA ARG A 346 -24.96 -45.67 23.78
C ARG A 346 -26.40 -46.13 23.39
N SER A 347 -26.64 -47.06 22.45
CA SER A 347 -25.81 -48.06 21.71
C SER A 347 -26.68 -48.97 20.81
N LYS A 348 -26.11 -49.67 19.81
CA LYS A 348 -26.30 -51.13 19.50
C LYS A 348 -25.58 -51.61 18.21
N ILE A 349 -25.26 -52.90 18.12
CA ILE A 349 -24.76 -53.66 16.94
C ILE A 349 -25.38 -55.08 16.99
N PRO A 350 -25.63 -55.78 15.87
CA PRO A 350 -24.79 -56.95 15.48
C PRO A 350 -24.54 -57.02 13.94
N TYR A 351 -23.47 -57.58 13.35
CA TYR A 351 -22.95 -58.98 13.33
C TYR A 351 -23.99 -60.02 12.83
N TYR A 352 -23.72 -60.92 11.87
CA TYR A 352 -22.61 -61.89 11.66
C TYR A 352 -22.33 -62.14 10.14
N SER A 353 -21.35 -62.93 9.63
CA SER A 353 -20.72 -64.24 9.98
C SER A 353 -19.16 -64.21 9.88
N LYS A 354 -18.37 -64.88 10.74
CA LYS A 354 -17.97 -66.33 10.83
C LYS A 354 -17.20 -66.85 9.60
N THR A 355 -16.11 -67.64 9.70
CA THR A 355 -15.55 -68.52 10.77
C THR A 355 -14.01 -68.58 10.54
N ILE A 356 -13.04 -68.55 11.47
CA ILE A 356 -12.79 -69.08 12.83
C ILE A 356 -12.52 -70.60 12.90
N GLN A 357 -11.28 -71.00 13.27
CA GLN A 357 -10.84 -72.13 14.16
C GLN A 357 -9.39 -72.54 13.80
N THR A 358 -8.46 -72.92 14.70
CA THR A 358 -8.25 -72.74 16.17
C THR A 358 -6.74 -72.91 16.48
N ILE A 359 -6.17 -72.46 17.60
CA ILE A 359 -6.06 -73.20 18.90
C ILE A 359 -5.69 -72.22 20.06
N LYS A 360 -5.89 -72.64 21.32
CA LYS A 360 -5.79 -71.87 22.59
C LYS A 360 -5.03 -72.68 23.65
N HIS A 361 -4.47 -72.15 24.75
CA HIS A 361 -4.24 -70.76 25.25
C HIS A 361 -2.77 -70.70 25.77
N HIS A 362 -2.22 -70.11 26.85
CA HIS A 362 -2.56 -69.34 28.08
C HIS A 362 -1.29 -68.49 28.41
N SER A 363 -1.22 -67.30 29.07
CA SER A 363 -1.85 -66.69 30.27
C SER A 363 -1.37 -67.29 31.61
N LYS A 364 -0.70 -66.60 32.56
CA LYS A 364 -0.96 -65.26 33.13
C LYS A 364 0.23 -64.71 33.96
N ASN A 365 0.25 -63.37 34.11
CA ASN A 365 0.60 -62.53 35.28
C ASN A 365 1.78 -62.87 36.23
N ASN A 366 2.73 -61.93 36.44
CA ASN A 366 2.69 -61.00 37.61
C ASN A 366 3.89 -60.00 37.69
N SER A 367 3.56 -58.69 37.73
CA SER A 367 4.18 -57.61 38.54
C SER A 367 5.74 -57.35 38.46
N PRO A 368 6.37 -56.45 39.27
CA PRO A 368 6.52 -55.05 38.82
C PRO A 368 7.89 -54.34 39.13
N PHE A 369 7.98 -53.05 38.76
CA PHE A 369 8.87 -51.98 39.26
C PHE A 369 10.42 -52.08 39.14
N ILE A 370 10.96 -51.25 38.23
CA ILE A 370 12.01 -50.20 38.41
C ILE A 370 13.29 -50.48 39.25
N SER A 371 14.43 -50.17 38.60
CA SER A 371 15.73 -49.63 39.12
C SER A 371 16.93 -50.54 39.49
N CYS A 372 17.97 -50.38 38.66
CA CYS A 372 19.36 -50.01 39.02
C CYS A 372 20.38 -50.95 39.72
N ASN A 373 21.61 -50.85 39.20
CA ASN A 373 22.93 -51.12 39.81
C ASN A 373 23.50 -52.56 39.94
N ARG A 374 24.49 -52.82 39.07
CA ARG A 374 25.86 -53.37 39.33
C ARG A 374 26.09 -54.46 40.42
N LYS A 375 26.76 -55.53 39.97
CA LYS A 375 27.71 -56.47 40.65
C LYS A 375 27.24 -57.90 41.02
N MET A 376 27.76 -58.85 40.21
CA MET A 376 28.47 -60.09 40.60
C MET A 376 27.75 -61.37 41.09
N LYS A 377 28.47 -62.48 40.80
CA LYS A 377 28.41 -63.88 41.28
C LYS A 377 27.49 -64.88 40.58
N GLN A 378 28.13 -65.96 40.10
CA GLN A 378 27.57 -67.25 39.65
C GLN A 378 27.12 -68.08 40.88
N PRO A 379 26.45 -69.24 40.70
CA PRO A 379 27.23 -70.50 40.59
C PRO A 379 26.63 -71.65 39.72
N PHE A 380 27.51 -72.42 39.04
CA PHE A 380 27.55 -73.91 38.85
C PHE A 380 26.28 -74.74 38.49
N PHE A 381 26.32 -76.00 38.01
CA PHE A 381 27.34 -77.06 37.75
C PHE A 381 27.03 -77.67 36.33
N LYS A 382 27.77 -78.60 35.68
CA LYS A 382 28.78 -79.58 36.14
C LYS A 382 29.75 -80.03 35.02
N GLU A 383 31.04 -80.20 35.37
CA GLU A 383 32.12 -81.11 34.84
C GLU A 383 32.27 -81.37 33.30
N LEU A 384 33.46 -81.59 32.73
CA LEU A 384 34.71 -82.16 33.28
C LEU A 384 35.97 -81.26 33.12
N TYR A 385 37.11 -81.79 33.57
CA TYR A 385 38.29 -81.09 34.09
C TYR A 385 39.23 -80.41 33.08
N VAL A 386 40.11 -79.55 33.63
CA VAL A 386 41.10 -78.69 32.93
C VAL A 386 42.51 -78.98 33.45
N ARG A 387 43.53 -78.94 32.57
CA ARG A 387 44.87 -78.40 32.84
C ARG A 387 45.68 -78.24 31.54
N SER A 388 46.64 -77.32 31.40
CA SER A 388 46.73 -75.89 31.77
C SER A 388 48.07 -75.35 31.27
N SER A 389 48.05 -74.20 30.61
CA SER A 389 49.20 -73.36 30.25
C SER A 389 50.39 -73.31 31.23
N LEU A 390 51.60 -73.19 30.69
CA LEU A 390 52.81 -72.74 31.39
C LEU A 390 53.59 -71.74 30.52
N VAL A 391 54.09 -70.66 31.12
CA VAL A 391 55.17 -69.79 30.60
C VAL A 391 56.01 -69.31 31.79
N ASN A 392 57.30 -69.65 31.80
CA ASN A 392 58.40 -69.19 32.67
C ASN A 392 58.22 -69.44 34.21
N SER A 393 59.25 -69.83 34.98
CA SER A 393 60.69 -69.55 34.82
C SER A 393 61.61 -70.59 35.51
N ASN A 394 62.76 -70.87 34.88
CA ASN A 394 64.11 -71.12 35.43
C ASN A 394 64.46 -72.35 36.33
N VAL A 395 65.78 -72.66 36.33
CA VAL A 395 66.55 -73.62 37.16
C VAL A 395 66.31 -75.11 36.77
N LEU A 396 67.25 -75.82 36.12
CA LEU A 396 68.50 -76.46 36.62
C LEU A 396 68.25 -77.54 37.71
N GLU A 397 68.94 -78.69 37.75
CA GLU A 397 69.86 -79.39 36.82
C GLU A 397 69.18 -80.70 36.26
N GLU A 398 69.77 -81.82 35.79
CA GLU A 398 71.16 -82.32 35.57
C GLU A 398 71.21 -83.40 34.41
N SER A 399 71.93 -84.52 34.59
CA SER A 399 72.26 -85.61 33.64
C SER A 399 71.22 -86.79 33.65
N GLU A 400 71.32 -87.94 32.94
CA GLU A 400 72.47 -88.60 32.29
C GLU A 400 72.08 -89.62 31.17
N GLU A 401 72.89 -89.62 30.10
CA GLU A 401 73.36 -90.67 29.19
C GLU A 401 72.60 -91.96 28.72
N GLN A 402 72.83 -92.25 27.42
CA GLN A 402 73.15 -93.54 26.77
C GLN A 402 72.25 -94.80 26.91
N LYS A 403 71.91 -95.41 25.77
CA LYS A 403 72.58 -96.67 25.31
C LYS A 403 72.27 -97.09 23.87
N THR A 404 73.30 -97.66 23.23
CA THR A 404 73.24 -98.41 21.96
C THR A 404 73.26 -99.92 22.23
N GLU A 405 72.64 -100.73 21.38
CA GLU A 405 73.05 -102.14 21.22
C GLU A 405 72.71 -102.69 19.82
N MET A 406 73.49 -103.67 19.34
CA MET A 406 73.32 -104.33 18.03
C MET A 406 73.24 -105.85 18.20
N ILE A 407 72.34 -106.54 17.49
CA ILE A 407 72.38 -108.00 17.32
C ILE A 407 72.18 -108.38 15.84
N LYS A 408 72.77 -109.51 15.44
CA LYS A 408 72.91 -110.04 14.07
C LYS A 408 72.68 -111.56 14.08
N VAL A 409 72.26 -112.24 13.00
CA VAL A 409 71.63 -111.86 11.71
C VAL A 409 71.23 -113.19 11.03
N ASN A 410 70.29 -113.24 10.08
CA ASN A 410 70.28 -114.30 9.06
C ASN A 410 69.44 -114.00 7.80
N ASN A 411 69.74 -114.73 6.72
CA ASN A 411 69.36 -114.45 5.33
C ASN A 411 67.87 -114.72 4.99
N GLY A 412 67.29 -113.89 4.11
CA GLY A 412 66.01 -114.16 3.43
C GLY A 412 65.73 -113.15 2.30
N SER A 413 65.90 -113.54 1.03
CA SER A 413 65.88 -112.61 -0.11
C SER A 413 64.47 -112.30 -0.66
N THR A 414 63.58 -111.79 0.19
CA THR A 414 62.15 -111.57 -0.18
C THR A 414 61.53 -110.26 0.33
N GLU A 415 62.19 -109.46 1.16
CA GLU A 415 61.55 -108.30 1.83
C GLU A 415 61.58 -106.99 1.03
N ASP A 416 62.51 -106.83 0.08
CA ASP A 416 62.72 -105.58 -0.66
C ASP A 416 61.58 -105.24 -1.66
N THR A 417 60.70 -106.20 -1.97
CA THR A 417 59.49 -105.97 -2.77
C THR A 417 58.31 -105.47 -1.94
N THR A 418 58.14 -105.96 -0.70
CA THR A 418 57.06 -105.53 0.20
C THR A 418 57.25 -104.12 0.72
N TYR A 419 58.49 -103.71 1.05
CA TYR A 419 58.75 -102.34 1.48
C TYR A 419 58.49 -101.30 0.37
N ARG A 420 58.88 -101.58 -0.88
CA ARG A 420 58.57 -100.69 -2.02
C ARG A 420 57.07 -100.54 -2.26
N ALA A 421 56.33 -101.65 -2.24
CA ALA A 421 54.86 -101.61 -2.42
C ALA A 421 54.14 -100.81 -1.32
N LEU A 422 54.62 -100.89 -0.07
CA LEU A 422 54.08 -100.09 1.04
C LEU A 422 54.39 -98.59 0.90
N VAL A 423 55.61 -98.23 0.46
CA VAL A 423 55.95 -96.81 0.18
C VAL A 423 55.12 -96.27 -0.99
N GLU A 424 54.97 -97.03 -2.07
CA GLU A 424 54.20 -96.64 -3.24
C GLU A 424 52.69 -96.48 -2.92
N GLN A 425 52.13 -97.33 -2.06
CA GLN A 425 50.76 -97.14 -1.53
C GLN A 425 50.64 -95.90 -0.62
N LEU A 426 51.65 -95.63 0.21
CA LEU A 426 51.66 -94.48 1.12
C LEU A 426 51.80 -93.15 0.37
N ASP A 427 52.58 -93.13 -0.71
CA ASP A 427 52.68 -91.97 -1.60
C ASP A 427 51.43 -91.78 -2.47
N GLN A 428 50.77 -92.86 -2.92
CA GLN A 428 49.42 -92.77 -3.49
C GLN A 428 48.37 -92.27 -2.49
N GLU A 429 48.48 -92.62 -1.21
CA GLU A 429 47.64 -92.02 -0.16
C GLU A 429 47.95 -90.54 0.04
N ARG A 430 49.22 -90.13 0.07
CA ARG A 430 49.62 -88.72 0.16
C ARG A 430 49.10 -87.91 -1.03
N GLU A 431 49.20 -88.45 -2.24
CA GLU A 431 48.68 -87.78 -3.45
C GLU A 431 47.15 -87.64 -3.40
N LYS A 432 46.43 -88.66 -2.89
CA LYS A 432 44.97 -88.58 -2.66
C LYS A 432 44.61 -87.56 -1.58
N ARG A 433 45.34 -87.53 -0.45
CA ARG A 433 45.15 -86.53 0.61
C ARG A 433 45.42 -85.12 0.11
N TRP A 434 46.51 -84.91 -0.62
CA TRP A 434 46.85 -83.61 -1.22
C TRP A 434 45.81 -83.15 -2.25
N LYS A 435 45.30 -84.07 -3.09
CA LYS A 435 44.18 -83.75 -4.02
C LYS A 435 42.88 -83.43 -3.29
N ALA A 436 42.60 -84.08 -2.16
CA ALA A 436 41.46 -83.77 -1.30
C ALA A 436 41.63 -82.40 -0.59
N GLU A 437 42.80 -82.12 -0.04
CA GLU A 437 43.17 -80.85 0.61
C GLU A 437 43.14 -79.66 -0.38
N GLN A 438 43.58 -79.87 -1.63
CA GLN A 438 43.44 -78.89 -2.72
C GLN A 438 41.99 -78.70 -3.17
N ALA A 439 41.12 -79.70 -3.03
CA ALA A 439 39.69 -79.57 -3.30
C ALA A 439 38.97 -78.86 -2.14
N GLU A 440 39.27 -79.23 -0.90
CA GLU A 440 38.79 -78.61 0.34
C GLU A 440 39.17 -77.13 0.40
N LYS A 441 40.43 -76.79 0.08
CA LYS A 441 40.86 -75.40 0.00
C LYS A 441 40.07 -74.61 -1.04
N LYS A 442 39.89 -75.13 -2.27
CA LYS A 442 39.07 -74.46 -3.29
C LYS A 442 37.60 -74.30 -2.87
N LEU A 443 37.09 -75.21 -2.05
CA LEU A 443 35.73 -75.17 -1.52
C LEU A 443 35.63 -74.12 -0.39
N MET A 444 36.65 -73.98 0.46
CA MET A 444 36.80 -72.88 1.42
C MET A 444 36.91 -71.52 0.72
N ASP A 445 37.83 -71.38 -0.25
CA ASP A 445 38.02 -70.15 -1.03
C ASP A 445 36.67 -69.70 -1.67
N TYR A 446 35.91 -70.65 -2.24
CA TYR A 446 34.57 -70.39 -2.81
C TYR A 446 33.47 -70.11 -1.76
N ILE A 447 33.54 -70.71 -0.57
CA ILE A 447 32.63 -70.38 0.54
C ILE A 447 32.90 -68.96 1.03
N ASP A 448 34.15 -68.52 1.10
CA ASP A 448 34.51 -67.17 1.52
C ASP A 448 34.16 -66.12 0.45
N GLU A 449 34.30 -66.42 -0.85
CA GLU A 449 33.71 -65.59 -1.93
C GLU A 449 32.18 -65.45 -1.79
N LEU A 450 31.47 -66.55 -1.51
CA LEU A 450 30.02 -66.53 -1.28
C LEU A 450 29.65 -65.74 -0.01
N HIS A 451 30.44 -65.83 1.06
CA HIS A 451 30.24 -65.03 2.28
C HIS A 451 30.51 -63.54 2.05
N GLN A 452 31.55 -63.19 1.27
CA GLN A 452 31.83 -61.81 0.89
C GLN A 452 30.66 -61.23 0.09
N HIS A 453 30.23 -61.90 -0.98
CA HIS A 453 29.06 -61.47 -1.77
C HIS A 453 27.75 -61.45 -0.96
N ALA A 454 27.61 -62.30 0.07
CA ALA A 454 26.47 -62.26 0.98
C ALA A 454 26.51 -61.06 1.95
N ASN A 455 27.70 -60.56 2.31
CA ASN A 455 27.87 -59.36 3.12
C ASN A 455 27.71 -58.08 2.28
N GLU A 456 28.34 -58.00 1.11
CA GLU A 456 28.16 -56.90 0.15
C GLU A 456 26.67 -56.65 -0.17
N LYS A 457 25.88 -57.73 -0.33
CA LYS A 457 24.42 -57.64 -0.53
C LYS A 457 23.66 -57.11 0.70
N LYS A 458 24.11 -57.41 1.92
CA LYS A 458 23.54 -56.81 3.16
C LYS A 458 23.88 -55.34 3.25
N ASP A 459 25.12 -54.97 2.90
CA ASP A 459 25.59 -53.59 2.98
C ASP A 459 24.85 -52.71 1.96
N ILE A 460 24.72 -53.18 0.71
CA ILE A 460 23.88 -52.55 -0.33
C ILE A 460 22.41 -52.44 0.13
N HIS A 461 21.86 -53.47 0.77
CA HIS A 461 20.50 -53.42 1.31
C HIS A 461 20.35 -52.41 2.47
N SER A 462 21.36 -52.30 3.34
CA SER A 462 21.38 -51.32 4.44
C SER A 462 21.48 -49.89 3.91
N LEU A 463 22.27 -49.67 2.85
CA LEU A 463 22.39 -48.39 2.17
C LEU A 463 21.09 -48.01 1.45
N ALA A 464 20.39 -48.97 0.83
CA ALA A 464 19.07 -48.79 0.26
C ALA A 464 18.01 -48.41 1.33
N LEU A 465 18.04 -49.03 2.52
CA LEU A 465 17.17 -48.66 3.64
C LEU A 465 17.47 -47.24 4.13
N LEU A 466 18.73 -46.91 4.39
CA LEU A 466 19.13 -45.57 4.84
C LEU A 466 18.79 -44.47 3.83
N THR A 467 18.96 -44.73 2.52
CA THR A 467 18.59 -43.77 1.48
C THR A 467 17.07 -43.63 1.31
N THR A 468 16.29 -44.71 1.47
CA THR A 468 14.82 -44.62 1.44
C THR A 468 14.24 -43.88 2.65
N ASP A 469 14.78 -44.08 3.85
CA ASP A 469 14.36 -43.30 5.03
C ASP A 469 14.79 -41.82 4.93
N ARG A 470 15.97 -41.51 4.37
CA ARG A 470 16.38 -40.13 4.08
C ARG A 470 15.47 -39.45 3.04
N LEU A 471 15.11 -40.14 1.96
CA LEU A 471 14.14 -39.65 0.97
C LEU A 471 12.76 -39.40 1.60
N LYS A 472 12.29 -40.32 2.43
CA LYS A 472 11.04 -40.22 3.19
C LYS A 472 11.05 -39.02 4.13
N GLU A 473 12.14 -38.75 4.84
CA GLU A 473 12.29 -37.56 5.70
C GLU A 473 12.23 -36.26 4.88
N ILE A 474 12.89 -36.21 3.71
CA ILE A 474 12.83 -35.06 2.79
C ILE A 474 11.38 -34.86 2.31
N ILE A 475 10.69 -35.91 1.87
CA ILE A 475 9.29 -35.84 1.43
C ILE A 475 8.36 -35.37 2.56
N PHE A 476 8.63 -35.73 3.82
CA PHE A 476 7.88 -35.19 4.97
C PHE A 476 8.17 -33.70 5.20
N LYS A 477 9.43 -33.25 5.06
CA LYS A 477 9.78 -31.82 5.16
C LYS A 477 9.13 -31.02 4.04
N GLU A 478 9.17 -31.48 2.79
CA GLU A 478 8.47 -30.85 1.66
C GLU A 478 6.95 -30.78 1.89
N ARG A 479 6.32 -31.86 2.35
CA ARG A 479 4.87 -31.88 2.66
C ARG A 479 4.50 -30.89 3.75
N ASN A 480 5.31 -30.78 4.80
CA ASN A 480 5.09 -29.80 5.88
C ASN A 480 5.29 -28.37 5.38
N SER A 481 6.32 -28.10 4.58
CA SER A 481 6.54 -26.79 3.94
C SER A 481 5.39 -26.42 3.00
N LYS A 482 4.91 -27.36 2.18
CA LYS A 482 3.75 -27.18 1.31
C LYS A 482 2.48 -26.85 2.10
N LEU A 483 2.24 -27.52 3.23
CA LEU A 483 1.09 -27.25 4.10
C LEU A 483 1.17 -25.83 4.71
N GLN A 484 2.35 -25.38 5.14
CA GLN A 484 2.54 -24.01 5.63
C GLN A 484 2.32 -22.96 4.53
N LEU A 485 2.81 -23.21 3.30
CA LEU A 485 2.55 -22.36 2.14
C LEU A 485 1.06 -22.33 1.77
N GLU A 486 0.34 -23.45 1.84
CA GLU A 486 -1.11 -23.50 1.61
C GLU A 486 -1.87 -22.67 2.66
N ILE A 487 -1.49 -22.76 3.94
CA ILE A 487 -2.05 -21.93 5.02
C ILE A 487 -1.76 -20.44 4.78
N MET A 488 -0.55 -20.08 4.35
CA MET A 488 -0.17 -18.69 4.08
C MET A 488 -0.89 -18.12 2.85
N VAL A 489 -1.01 -18.90 1.76
CA VAL A 489 -1.82 -18.53 0.59
C VAL A 489 -3.28 -18.34 0.98
N HIS A 490 -3.85 -19.18 1.85
CA HIS A 490 -5.24 -19.02 2.28
C HIS A 490 -5.45 -17.79 3.18
N ARG A 491 -4.44 -17.40 3.98
CA ARG A 491 -4.43 -16.12 4.73
C ARG A 491 -4.43 -14.93 3.78
N LEU A 492 -3.49 -14.89 2.84
CA LEU A 492 -3.37 -13.83 1.83
C LEU A 492 -4.64 -13.72 0.96
N GLN A 493 -5.26 -14.85 0.58
CA GLN A 493 -6.54 -14.86 -0.13
C GLN A 493 -7.69 -14.23 0.69
N ASN A 494 -7.66 -14.32 2.03
CA ASN A 494 -8.68 -13.71 2.88
C ASN A 494 -8.39 -12.24 3.16
N GLU A 495 -7.12 -11.84 3.25
CA GLU A 495 -6.70 -10.43 3.29
C GLU A 495 -7.05 -9.71 1.98
N ILE A 496 -6.79 -10.32 0.81
CA ILE A 496 -7.21 -9.79 -0.50
C ILE A 496 -8.73 -9.62 -0.58
N LYS A 497 -9.53 -10.59 -0.08
CA LYS A 497 -11.00 -10.44 -0.01
C LYS A 497 -11.42 -9.28 0.90
N LYS A 498 -10.79 -9.14 2.08
CA LYS A 498 -11.06 -8.04 3.01
C LYS A 498 -10.78 -6.68 2.35
N LEU A 499 -9.58 -6.52 1.78
CA LEU A 499 -9.17 -5.30 1.08
C LEU A 499 -10.06 -5.00 -0.14
N THR A 500 -10.53 -6.03 -0.85
CA THR A 500 -11.49 -5.86 -1.96
C THR A 500 -12.83 -5.30 -1.48
N ILE A 501 -13.33 -5.79 -0.33
CA ILE A 501 -14.57 -5.29 0.29
C ILE A 501 -14.38 -3.85 0.81
N GLU A 502 -13.21 -3.52 1.35
CA GLU A 502 -12.88 -2.17 1.84
C GLU A 502 -12.75 -1.18 0.66
N LEU A 503 -12.14 -1.59 -0.45
CA LEU A 503 -12.06 -0.79 -1.69
C LEU A 503 -13.45 -0.53 -2.29
N ILE A 504 -14.32 -1.56 -2.34
CA ILE A 504 -15.71 -1.39 -2.81
C ILE A 504 -16.45 -0.36 -1.93
N LYS A 505 -16.36 -0.47 -0.59
CA LYS A 505 -16.98 0.50 0.32
C LYS A 505 -16.46 1.93 0.14
N ALA A 506 -15.15 2.10 -0.04
CA ALA A 506 -14.55 3.40 -0.29
C ALA A 506 -15.04 4.01 -1.62
N ARG A 507 -15.22 3.19 -2.65
CA ARG A 507 -15.84 3.61 -3.92
C ARG A 507 -17.31 3.98 -3.74
N ASP A 508 -18.10 3.18 -3.03
CA ASP A 508 -19.52 3.47 -2.78
C ASP A 508 -19.68 4.82 -2.07
N GLN A 509 -18.83 5.08 -1.07
CA GLN A 509 -18.73 6.37 -0.37
C GLN A 509 -18.33 7.52 -1.32
N GLN A 510 -17.35 7.32 -2.21
CA GLN A 510 -16.98 8.31 -3.22
C GLN A 510 -18.14 8.64 -4.17
N GLU A 511 -18.91 7.63 -4.60
CA GLU A 511 -20.10 7.84 -5.43
C GLU A 511 -21.21 8.59 -4.66
N ASP A 512 -21.37 8.38 -3.35
CA ASP A 512 -22.25 9.18 -2.50
C ASP A 512 -21.76 10.62 -2.32
N HIS A 513 -20.45 10.86 -2.11
CA HIS A 513 -19.90 12.22 -2.07
C HIS A 513 -20.15 12.98 -3.39
N ILE A 514 -20.01 12.30 -4.54
CA ILE A 514 -20.36 12.88 -5.86
C ILE A 514 -21.87 13.14 -5.98
N ARG A 515 -22.73 12.29 -5.42
CA ARG A 515 -24.19 12.55 -5.33
C ARG A 515 -24.48 13.80 -4.49
N HIS A 516 -23.81 13.96 -3.34
CA HIS A 516 -23.98 15.11 -2.45
C HIS A 516 -23.50 16.42 -3.07
N LEU A 517 -22.31 16.46 -3.68
CA LEU A 517 -21.82 17.64 -4.41
C LEU A 517 -22.82 18.11 -5.48
N ARG A 518 -23.36 17.19 -6.28
CA ARG A 518 -24.41 17.48 -7.29
C ARG A 518 -25.74 17.96 -6.72
N THR A 519 -26.01 17.77 -5.42
CA THR A 519 -27.16 18.39 -4.74
C THR A 519 -26.84 19.78 -4.20
N LEU A 520 -25.60 20.02 -3.76
CA LEU A 520 -25.14 21.33 -3.31
C LEU A 520 -24.99 22.32 -4.48
N GLU A 521 -24.42 21.88 -5.62
CA GLU A 521 -24.36 22.64 -6.87
C GLU A 521 -25.75 23.18 -7.28
N LYS A 522 -26.77 22.32 -7.26
CA LYS A 522 -28.16 22.70 -7.58
C LYS A 522 -28.81 23.59 -6.53
N ALA A 523 -28.40 23.49 -5.27
CA ALA A 523 -28.85 24.39 -4.22
C ALA A 523 -28.24 25.80 -4.39
N LEU A 524 -26.94 25.87 -4.72
CA LEU A 524 -26.24 27.13 -5.03
C LEU A 524 -26.83 27.80 -6.27
N GLU A 525 -26.99 27.08 -7.39
CA GLU A 525 -27.60 27.59 -8.62
C GLU A 525 -29.02 28.17 -8.37
N LYS A 526 -29.77 27.55 -7.45
CA LYS A 526 -31.08 28.05 -7.02
C LYS A 526 -30.96 29.31 -6.15
N MET A 527 -30.03 29.35 -5.20
CA MET A 527 -29.80 30.54 -4.37
C MET A 527 -29.29 31.74 -5.17
N GLU A 528 -28.42 31.52 -6.17
CA GLU A 528 -27.95 32.57 -7.09
C GLU A 528 -29.11 33.16 -7.91
N LYS A 529 -29.98 32.29 -8.44
CA LYS A 529 -31.21 32.73 -9.14
C LYS A 529 -32.14 33.51 -8.22
N GLN A 530 -32.26 33.13 -6.95
CA GLN A 530 -33.03 33.90 -5.96
C GLN A 530 -32.35 35.23 -5.59
N LYS A 531 -31.02 35.26 -5.43
CA LYS A 531 -30.24 36.48 -5.16
C LYS A 531 -30.40 37.50 -6.29
N GLY A 532 -30.25 37.07 -7.54
CA GLY A 532 -30.45 37.92 -8.72
C GLY A 532 -31.89 38.46 -8.83
N GLN A 533 -32.90 37.63 -8.52
CA GLN A 533 -34.29 38.09 -8.44
C GLN A 533 -34.52 39.12 -7.32
N HIS A 534 -33.84 38.97 -6.17
CA HIS A 534 -33.97 39.88 -5.03
C HIS A 534 -33.28 41.22 -5.30
N GLN A 535 -32.07 41.21 -5.86
CA GLN A 535 -31.38 42.42 -6.33
C GLN A 535 -32.19 43.16 -7.40
N ALA A 536 -32.76 42.42 -8.37
CA ALA A 536 -33.66 42.98 -9.38
C ALA A 536 -35.02 43.44 -8.83
N ALA A 537 -35.37 43.13 -7.57
CA ALA A 537 -36.53 43.69 -6.87
C ALA A 537 -36.14 44.96 -6.10
N GLN A 538 -35.03 44.93 -5.35
CA GLN A 538 -34.48 46.10 -4.64
C GLN A 538 -34.19 47.25 -5.61
N MET A 539 -33.57 46.99 -6.77
CA MET A 539 -33.25 48.04 -7.74
C MET A 539 -34.51 48.74 -8.29
N ARG A 540 -35.61 48.01 -8.46
CA ARG A 540 -36.91 48.59 -8.84
C ARG A 540 -37.54 49.39 -7.70
N LEU A 541 -37.42 48.93 -6.46
CA LEU A 541 -37.91 49.66 -5.29
C LEU A 541 -37.17 50.99 -5.11
N ILE A 542 -35.84 51.00 -5.29
CA ILE A 542 -35.01 52.21 -5.26
C ILE A 542 -35.48 53.19 -6.34
N GLN A 543 -35.60 52.75 -7.60
CA GLN A 543 -36.11 53.58 -8.70
C GLN A 543 -37.52 54.12 -8.44
N GLU A 544 -38.41 53.35 -7.81
CA GLU A 544 -39.75 53.80 -7.45
C GLU A 544 -39.73 54.86 -6.31
N VAL A 545 -38.78 54.76 -5.36
CA VAL A 545 -38.57 55.76 -4.31
C VAL A 545 -37.94 57.04 -4.87
N GLU A 546 -36.95 56.94 -5.76
CA GLU A 546 -36.35 58.09 -6.46
C GLU A 546 -37.39 58.87 -7.27
N LEU A 547 -38.25 58.16 -8.01
CA LEU A 547 -39.35 58.77 -8.78
C LEU A 547 -40.39 59.46 -7.87
N LYS A 548 -40.66 58.90 -6.69
CA LYS A 548 -41.56 59.52 -5.68
C LYS A 548 -40.95 60.75 -5.04
N ALA A 549 -39.66 60.71 -4.68
CA ALA A 549 -38.94 61.87 -4.16
C ALA A 549 -38.92 63.01 -5.20
N ALA A 550 -38.55 62.70 -6.45
CA ALA A 550 -38.54 63.65 -7.56
C ALA A 550 -39.94 64.17 -7.96
N ALA A 551 -41.02 63.53 -7.51
CA ALA A 551 -42.38 64.04 -7.63
C ALA A 551 -42.73 64.98 -6.46
N ALA A 552 -42.42 64.56 -5.22
CA ALA A 552 -42.63 65.37 -4.01
C ALA A 552 -41.86 66.71 -4.06
N ASP A 553 -40.62 66.73 -4.58
CA ASP A 553 -39.87 67.97 -4.77
C ASP A 553 -40.54 68.94 -5.76
N ARG A 554 -41.23 68.43 -6.79
CA ARG A 554 -42.00 69.28 -7.72
C ARG A 554 -43.22 69.86 -7.02
N GLU A 555 -43.92 69.05 -6.23
CA GLU A 555 -45.08 69.46 -5.44
C GLU A 555 -44.70 70.51 -4.38
N ILE A 556 -43.60 70.31 -3.65
CA ILE A 556 -43.04 71.27 -2.69
C ILE A 556 -42.70 72.60 -3.39
N ASN A 557 -42.11 72.56 -4.59
CA ASN A 557 -41.77 73.78 -5.33
C ASN A 557 -43.02 74.49 -5.89
N LEU A 558 -44.06 73.76 -6.32
CA LEU A 558 -45.35 74.34 -6.69
C LEU A 558 -46.08 74.96 -5.49
N LEU A 559 -46.05 74.29 -4.33
CA LEU A 559 -46.61 74.82 -3.08
C LEU A 559 -45.87 76.08 -2.62
N ARG A 560 -44.54 76.15 -2.80
CA ARG A 560 -43.74 77.35 -2.52
C ARG A 560 -44.11 78.52 -3.44
N THR A 561 -44.33 78.30 -4.74
CA THR A 561 -44.75 79.38 -5.65
C THR A 561 -46.18 79.84 -5.37
N SER A 562 -47.11 78.92 -5.06
CA SER A 562 -48.47 79.25 -4.63
C SER A 562 -48.48 80.05 -3.32
N LEU A 563 -47.72 79.62 -2.30
CA LEU A 563 -47.60 80.33 -1.02
C LEU A 563 -47.06 81.76 -1.21
N HIS A 564 -46.18 81.99 -2.18
CA HIS A 564 -45.69 83.33 -2.49
C HIS A 564 -46.79 84.22 -3.11
N GLN A 565 -47.60 83.68 -4.02
CA GLN A 565 -48.73 84.38 -4.63
C GLN A 565 -49.86 84.69 -3.64
N GLU A 566 -50.19 83.74 -2.76
CA GLU A 566 -51.15 83.94 -1.66
C GLU A 566 -50.66 85.04 -0.70
N LYS A 567 -49.36 85.10 -0.41
CA LYS A 567 -48.78 86.15 0.43
C LYS A 567 -48.92 87.56 -0.17
N GLU A 568 -48.80 87.69 -1.49
CA GLU A 568 -49.05 88.96 -2.20
C GLU A 568 -50.54 89.34 -2.19
N GLN A 569 -51.44 88.37 -2.41
CA GLN A 569 -52.89 88.58 -2.31
C GLN A 569 -53.32 88.99 -0.90
N VAL A 570 -52.75 88.38 0.15
CA VAL A 570 -53.03 88.74 1.55
C VAL A 570 -52.61 90.17 1.88
N GLN A 571 -51.54 90.71 1.26
CA GLN A 571 -51.20 92.14 1.40
C GLN A 571 -52.26 93.04 0.75
N GLN A 572 -52.68 92.73 -0.48
CA GLN A 572 -53.74 93.47 -1.18
C GLN A 572 -55.09 93.44 -0.43
N LEU A 573 -55.42 92.30 0.19
CA LEU A 573 -56.63 92.16 1.00
C LEU A 573 -56.58 92.97 2.31
N HIS A 574 -55.42 93.16 2.93
CA HIS A 574 -55.32 94.02 4.12
C HIS A 574 -55.61 95.50 3.79
N GLU A 575 -55.20 95.98 2.62
CA GLU A 575 -55.52 97.34 2.16
C GLU A 575 -57.02 97.52 1.89
N LEU A 576 -57.69 96.50 1.35
CA LEU A 576 -59.14 96.52 1.10
C LEU A 576 -60.00 96.37 2.37
N LEU A 577 -59.57 95.55 3.34
CA LEU A 577 -60.35 95.27 4.55
C LEU A 577 -60.45 96.52 5.45
N ALA A 578 -59.37 97.30 5.54
CA ALA A 578 -59.35 98.59 6.23
C ALA A 578 -60.37 99.61 5.68
N LEU A 579 -60.71 99.54 4.39
CA LEU A 579 -61.75 100.38 3.77
C LEU A 579 -63.17 99.87 4.10
N LYS A 580 -63.35 98.55 4.26
CA LYS A 580 -64.67 97.93 4.49
C LYS A 580 -65.17 98.05 5.94
N GLU A 581 -64.30 98.01 6.95
CA GLU A 581 -64.73 98.19 8.35
C GLU A 581 -65.32 99.58 8.63
N GLN A 582 -64.93 100.60 7.86
CA GLN A 582 -65.49 101.96 7.97
C GLN A 582 -66.92 102.05 7.44
N GLU A 583 -67.30 101.16 6.51
CA GLU A 583 -68.63 101.10 5.92
C GLU A 583 -69.59 100.35 6.86
N HIS A 584 -69.17 99.18 7.35
CA HIS A 584 -70.04 98.25 8.09
C HIS A 584 -70.55 98.76 9.45
N ARG A 585 -69.94 99.81 10.02
CA ARG A 585 -70.42 100.44 11.27
C ARG A 585 -71.73 101.23 11.13
N LYS A 586 -72.21 101.49 9.90
CA LYS A 586 -73.43 102.30 9.67
C LYS A 586 -74.72 101.49 9.67
N ASP A 587 -74.67 100.21 9.32
CA ASP A 587 -75.87 99.45 8.94
C ASP A 587 -76.47 98.61 10.09
N LEU A 588 -75.86 98.63 11.28
CA LEU A 588 -76.26 97.81 12.44
C LEU A 588 -77.20 98.51 13.46
N GLU A 589 -77.74 99.68 13.14
CA GLU A 589 -78.58 100.45 14.09
C GLU A 589 -80.06 100.00 14.19
N THR A 590 -80.54 98.99 13.42
CA THR A 590 -82.00 98.74 13.32
C THR A 590 -82.49 97.28 13.40
N ARG A 591 -83.23 97.01 14.50
CA ARG A 591 -84.50 96.22 14.65
C ARG A 591 -84.53 94.90 15.43
N GLU A 592 -85.73 94.65 15.98
CA GLU A 592 -86.11 93.60 16.96
C GLU A 592 -87.36 92.79 16.50
N PHE A 593 -87.86 91.90 17.38
CA PHE A 593 -88.84 90.83 17.13
C PHE A 593 -90.28 91.11 17.65
N PHE A 594 -91.21 90.16 17.44
CA PHE A 594 -92.57 90.10 18.03
C PHE A 594 -92.99 88.65 18.38
N THR A 595 -94.23 88.43 18.89
CA THR A 595 -94.51 87.46 19.98
C THR A 595 -95.71 86.51 19.82
N GLU A 596 -95.79 85.55 20.76
CA GLU A 596 -96.97 84.85 21.31
C GLU A 596 -97.71 83.83 20.43
N ALA A 597 -97.93 84.10 19.14
CA ALA A 597 -98.53 83.09 18.24
C ALA A 597 -97.66 81.81 18.15
N GLU A 598 -96.35 82.00 18.29
CA GLU A 598 -95.30 80.98 18.31
C GLU A 598 -95.48 79.94 19.42
N PHE A 599 -96.17 80.26 20.53
CA PHE A 599 -96.30 79.36 21.68
C PHE A 599 -97.26 78.20 21.43
N GLN A 600 -98.35 78.43 20.70
CA GLN A 600 -99.25 77.36 20.24
C GLN A 600 -98.55 76.47 19.20
N GLU A 601 -97.73 77.05 18.32
CA GLU A 601 -96.93 76.32 17.35
C GLU A 601 -95.81 75.49 18.01
N ALA A 602 -95.19 76.00 19.08
CA ALA A 602 -94.18 75.30 19.86
C ALA A 602 -94.72 74.02 20.50
N LEU A 603 -95.95 74.02 21.01
CA LEU A 603 -96.57 72.82 21.60
C LEU A 603 -96.78 71.72 20.54
N ALA A 604 -97.24 72.09 19.34
CA ALA A 604 -97.40 71.15 18.22
C ALA A 604 -96.04 70.63 17.71
N LYS A 605 -95.00 71.48 17.67
CA LYS A 605 -93.63 71.09 17.31
C LYS A 605 -93.05 70.03 18.23
N GLU A 606 -93.37 70.09 19.53
CA GLU A 606 -92.82 69.18 20.55
C GLU A 606 -93.50 67.79 20.54
N ILE A 607 -94.81 67.70 20.29
CA ILE A 607 -95.49 66.40 20.09
C ILE A 607 -94.91 65.68 18.86
N ALA A 608 -94.86 66.37 17.72
CA ALA A 608 -94.31 65.82 16.48
C ALA A 608 -92.81 65.49 16.57
N LYS A 609 -92.10 66.03 17.57
CA LYS A 609 -90.67 65.74 17.85
C LYS A 609 -90.49 64.44 18.63
N GLU A 610 -91.45 64.07 19.49
CA GLU A 610 -91.41 62.78 20.19
C GLU A 610 -91.76 61.61 19.24
N GLU A 611 -92.73 61.82 18.35
CA GLU A 611 -93.04 60.87 17.26
C GLU A 611 -91.81 60.64 16.36
N ARG A 612 -91.13 61.72 15.95
CA ARG A 612 -89.87 61.66 15.19
C ARG A 612 -88.75 60.88 15.91
N LYS A 613 -88.65 60.94 17.25
CA LYS A 613 -87.68 60.14 18.01
C LYS A 613 -88.00 58.64 17.96
N HIS A 614 -89.26 58.25 18.09
CA HIS A 614 -89.65 56.84 18.00
C HIS A 614 -89.40 56.28 16.59
N GLU A 615 -89.68 57.06 15.56
CA GLU A 615 -89.40 56.72 14.17
C GLU A 615 -87.88 56.59 13.90
N GLN A 616 -87.06 57.50 14.47
CA GLN A 616 -85.60 57.40 14.45
C GLN A 616 -85.07 56.13 15.12
N VAL A 617 -85.56 55.78 16.32
CA VAL A 617 -85.12 54.57 17.05
C VAL A 617 -85.47 53.29 16.28
N ILE A 618 -86.63 53.24 15.60
CA ILE A 618 -86.98 52.11 14.72
C ILE A 618 -86.00 52.02 13.54
N GLN A 619 -85.66 53.16 12.91
CA GLN A 619 -84.68 53.21 11.82
C GLN A 619 -83.27 52.79 12.29
N GLU A 620 -82.84 53.15 13.50
CA GLU A 620 -81.57 52.70 14.08
C GLU A 620 -81.51 51.18 14.25
N TYR A 621 -82.58 50.54 14.74
CA TYR A 621 -82.64 49.08 14.83
C TYR A 621 -82.65 48.42 13.44
N GLN A 622 -83.36 48.99 12.48
CA GLN A 622 -83.39 48.49 11.09
C GLN A 622 -81.99 48.56 10.45
N ASN A 623 -81.35 49.73 10.50
CA ASN A 623 -79.98 49.93 10.02
C ASN A 623 -78.98 48.94 10.66
N LYS A 624 -79.18 48.59 11.94
CA LYS A 624 -78.32 47.66 12.68
C LYS A 624 -78.55 46.19 12.28
N ILE A 625 -79.78 45.83 11.93
CA ILE A 625 -80.10 44.51 11.34
C ILE A 625 -79.45 44.40 9.96
N ASP A 626 -79.59 45.43 9.13
CA ASP A 626 -79.05 45.44 7.78
C ASP A 626 -77.50 45.41 7.77
N ALA A 627 -76.85 46.11 8.71
CA ALA A 627 -75.40 46.03 8.92
C ALA A 627 -74.92 44.63 9.36
N LEU A 628 -75.66 43.93 10.22
CA LEU A 628 -75.34 42.56 10.63
C LEU A 628 -75.54 41.55 9.49
N ASN A 629 -76.59 41.74 8.68
CA ASN A 629 -76.83 40.93 7.49
C ASN A 629 -75.68 41.10 6.46
N GLN A 630 -75.19 42.33 6.26
CA GLN A 630 -74.06 42.61 5.38
C GLN A 630 -72.77 41.92 5.89
N GLN A 631 -72.45 42.04 7.18
CA GLN A 631 -71.29 41.36 7.78
C GLN A 631 -71.34 39.83 7.61
N TYR A 632 -72.53 39.22 7.72
CA TYR A 632 -72.69 37.78 7.48
C TYR A 632 -72.49 37.40 6.00
N LEU A 633 -72.97 38.23 5.07
CA LEU A 633 -72.78 38.03 3.63
C LEU A 633 -71.31 38.19 3.23
N ASP A 634 -70.60 39.16 3.81
CA ASP A 634 -69.17 39.38 3.58
C ASP A 634 -68.34 38.18 4.08
N LEU A 635 -68.65 37.67 5.28
CA LEU A 635 -68.06 36.42 5.80
C LEU A 635 -68.33 35.21 4.90
N GLU A 636 -69.55 35.04 4.37
CA GLU A 636 -69.84 33.94 3.44
C GLU A 636 -69.02 34.06 2.14
N ASN A 637 -68.82 35.29 1.64
CA ASN A 637 -67.96 35.55 0.50
C ASN A 637 -66.49 35.24 0.79
N GLU A 638 -65.97 35.59 1.98
CA GLU A 638 -64.62 35.20 2.41
C GLU A 638 -64.45 33.67 2.43
N PHE A 639 -65.40 32.92 3.00
CA PHE A 639 -65.35 31.45 2.99
C PHE A 639 -65.39 30.86 1.58
N ARG A 640 -66.21 31.42 0.68
CA ARG A 640 -66.24 31.01 -0.74
C ARG A 640 -64.93 31.31 -1.47
N ILE A 641 -64.29 32.44 -1.18
CA ILE A 641 -62.98 32.82 -1.73
C ILE A 641 -61.90 31.86 -1.20
N ALA A 642 -61.87 31.58 0.11
CA ALA A 642 -60.92 30.66 0.73
C ALA A 642 -61.01 29.24 0.13
N LEU A 643 -62.22 28.69 0.00
CA LEU A 643 -62.45 27.40 -0.66
C LEU A 643 -62.00 27.41 -2.13
N THR A 644 -62.20 28.52 -2.84
CA THR A 644 -61.75 28.69 -4.24
C THR A 644 -60.23 28.76 -4.35
N VAL A 645 -59.54 29.40 -3.39
CA VAL A 645 -58.08 29.43 -3.31
C VAL A 645 -57.52 28.04 -3.02
N GLU A 646 -58.10 27.32 -2.06
CA GLU A 646 -57.62 25.98 -1.70
C GLU A 646 -57.85 24.98 -2.83
N ALA A 647 -58.98 25.05 -3.54
CA ALA A 647 -59.22 24.25 -4.74
C ALA A 647 -58.19 24.51 -5.86
N ARG A 648 -57.69 25.75 -6.02
CA ARG A 648 -56.57 26.04 -6.93
C ARG A 648 -55.28 25.41 -6.42
N ARG A 649 -54.93 25.59 -5.13
CA ARG A 649 -53.71 25.00 -4.53
C ARG A 649 -53.67 23.48 -4.68
N PHE A 650 -54.79 22.78 -4.48
CA PHE A 650 -54.89 21.34 -4.74
C PHE A 650 -54.66 20.98 -6.21
N LYS A 651 -55.16 21.79 -7.15
CA LYS A 651 -54.90 21.62 -8.58
C LYS A 651 -53.42 21.84 -8.92
N ASP A 652 -52.83 22.94 -8.44
CA ASP A 652 -51.44 23.30 -8.70
C ASP A 652 -50.48 22.21 -8.17
N VAL A 653 -50.79 21.63 -7.01
CA VAL A 653 -50.08 20.47 -6.43
C VAL A 653 -50.25 19.21 -7.30
N LYS A 654 -51.46 18.91 -7.78
CA LYS A 654 -51.72 17.76 -8.67
C LYS A 654 -50.99 17.90 -10.01
N ASP A 655 -51.11 19.05 -10.64
CA ASP A 655 -50.45 19.37 -11.91
C ASP A 655 -48.91 19.35 -11.72
N GLY A 656 -48.42 19.75 -10.53
CA GLY A 656 -47.03 19.58 -10.11
C GLY A 656 -46.57 18.11 -10.02
N PHE A 657 -47.37 17.23 -9.41
CA PHE A 657 -47.08 15.78 -9.36
C PHE A 657 -47.07 15.14 -10.74
N GLU A 658 -47.99 15.51 -11.64
CA GLU A 658 -48.03 14.99 -13.01
C GLU A 658 -46.81 15.47 -13.81
N ASN A 659 -46.39 16.73 -13.67
CA ASN A 659 -45.14 17.23 -14.25
C ASN A 659 -43.92 16.44 -13.74
N VAL A 660 -43.77 16.25 -12.42
CA VAL A 660 -42.69 15.43 -11.84
C VAL A 660 -42.71 13.99 -12.35
N ALA A 661 -43.89 13.38 -12.52
CA ALA A 661 -44.00 12.04 -13.10
C ALA A 661 -43.52 11.99 -14.56
N THR A 662 -43.81 13.00 -15.38
CA THR A 662 -43.31 13.05 -16.77
C THR A 662 -41.80 13.32 -16.85
N GLU A 663 -41.22 14.15 -15.97
CA GLU A 663 -39.77 14.33 -15.90
C GLU A 663 -39.05 13.08 -15.38
N LEU A 664 -39.67 12.33 -14.47
CA LEU A 664 -39.17 11.02 -14.02
C LEU A 664 -39.24 9.97 -15.14
N ALA A 665 -40.18 10.07 -16.09
CA ALA A 665 -40.20 9.24 -17.30
C ALA A 665 -39.11 9.66 -18.31
N LYS A 666 -38.96 10.97 -18.59
CA LYS A 666 -37.93 11.52 -19.49
C LYS A 666 -36.52 11.17 -19.01
N SER A 667 -36.23 11.37 -17.72
CA SER A 667 -34.93 11.06 -17.11
C SER A 667 -34.61 9.56 -17.12
N LYS A 668 -35.61 8.68 -16.93
CA LYS A 668 -35.44 7.22 -17.13
C LYS A 668 -35.07 6.87 -18.59
N HIS A 669 -35.70 7.49 -19.57
CA HIS A 669 -35.33 7.30 -20.98
C HIS A 669 -33.92 7.83 -21.29
N ALA A 670 -33.54 8.99 -20.76
CA ALA A 670 -32.20 9.55 -20.89
C ALA A 670 -31.12 8.65 -20.25
N LEU A 671 -31.41 8.07 -19.07
CA LEU A 671 -30.51 7.12 -18.40
C LEU A 671 -30.28 5.86 -19.24
N VAL A 672 -31.35 5.26 -19.79
CA VAL A 672 -31.24 4.08 -20.67
C VAL A 672 -30.49 4.39 -21.96
N TRP A 673 -30.63 5.60 -22.50
CA TRP A 673 -29.86 6.05 -23.67
C TRP A 673 -28.38 6.26 -23.33
N ALA A 674 -28.08 6.91 -22.21
CA ALA A 674 -26.71 7.09 -21.72
C ALA A 674 -26.01 5.75 -21.46
N GLN A 675 -26.70 4.80 -20.82
CA GLN A 675 -26.17 3.45 -20.56
C GLN A 675 -25.91 2.66 -21.86
N ARG A 676 -26.69 2.88 -22.93
CA ARG A 676 -26.38 2.32 -24.26
C ARG A 676 -25.11 2.95 -24.84
N LYS A 677 -24.95 4.27 -24.75
CA LYS A 677 -23.73 4.96 -25.20
C LYS A 677 -22.49 4.57 -24.39
N GLU A 678 -22.63 4.35 -23.10
CA GLU A 678 -21.58 3.81 -22.23
C GLU A 678 -21.15 2.41 -22.71
N ASN A 679 -22.10 1.49 -22.95
CA ASN A 679 -21.82 0.16 -23.49
C ASN A 679 -21.14 0.19 -24.88
N GLU A 680 -21.60 1.06 -25.79
CA GLU A 680 -20.96 1.28 -27.10
C GLU A 680 -19.51 1.79 -26.92
N SER A 681 -19.29 2.77 -26.04
CA SER A 681 -17.96 3.30 -25.75
C SER A 681 -17.04 2.28 -25.08
N SER A 682 -17.58 1.41 -24.23
CA SER A 682 -16.87 0.32 -23.57
C SER A 682 -16.40 -0.74 -24.57
N SER A 683 -17.22 -1.06 -25.59
CA SER A 683 -16.79 -1.88 -26.72
C SER A 683 -15.66 -1.21 -27.50
N LEU A 684 -15.82 0.07 -27.87
CA LEU A 684 -14.78 0.81 -28.59
C LEU A 684 -13.46 0.89 -27.82
N ILE A 685 -13.51 1.11 -26.50
CA ILE A 685 -12.35 1.12 -25.60
C ILE A 685 -11.70 -0.28 -25.55
N LYS A 686 -12.50 -1.35 -25.52
CA LYS A 686 -12.00 -2.74 -25.55
C LYS A 686 -11.28 -3.05 -26.86
N ASP A 687 -11.83 -2.61 -27.99
CA ASP A 687 -11.28 -2.84 -29.32
C ASP A 687 -9.99 -2.01 -29.54
N LEU A 688 -9.99 -0.73 -29.13
CA LEU A 688 -8.79 0.11 -29.08
C LEU A 688 -7.73 -0.46 -28.13
N THR A 689 -8.12 -1.00 -26.98
CA THR A 689 -7.20 -1.70 -26.06
C THR A 689 -6.60 -2.96 -26.69
N CYS A 690 -7.36 -3.65 -27.55
CA CYS A 690 -6.85 -4.78 -28.32
C CYS A 690 -5.81 -4.33 -29.35
N MET A 691 -6.12 -3.28 -30.14
CA MET A 691 -5.17 -2.67 -31.09
C MET A 691 -3.91 -2.15 -30.41
N VAL A 692 -4.01 -1.49 -29.25
CA VAL A 692 -2.85 -1.00 -28.48
C VAL A 692 -1.99 -2.15 -27.97
N LYS A 693 -2.58 -3.28 -27.57
CA LYS A 693 -1.81 -4.50 -27.24
C LYS A 693 -1.09 -5.07 -28.47
N GLU A 694 -1.75 -5.14 -29.62
CA GLU A 694 -1.16 -5.62 -30.88
C GLU A 694 -0.02 -4.70 -31.39
N GLN A 695 -0.18 -3.39 -31.26
CA GLN A 695 0.90 -2.43 -31.56
C GLN A 695 2.06 -2.55 -30.55
N LYS A 696 1.76 -2.83 -29.28
CA LYS A 696 2.79 -3.07 -28.26
C LYS A 696 3.57 -4.38 -28.50
N THR A 697 2.94 -5.45 -28.98
CA THR A 697 3.67 -6.68 -29.36
C THR A 697 4.53 -6.44 -30.60
N LYS A 698 4.02 -5.77 -31.64
CA LYS A 698 4.81 -5.39 -32.82
C LYS A 698 6.01 -4.49 -32.47
N LEU A 699 5.84 -3.52 -31.57
CA LEU A 699 6.95 -2.71 -31.05
C LEU A 699 7.96 -3.53 -30.25
N ALA A 700 7.52 -4.52 -29.47
CA ALA A 700 8.41 -5.42 -28.74
C ALA A 700 9.20 -6.35 -29.70
N GLU A 701 8.57 -6.84 -30.77
CA GLU A 701 9.21 -7.63 -31.83
C GLU A 701 10.26 -6.80 -32.60
N VAL A 702 9.92 -5.58 -33.00
CA VAL A 702 10.87 -4.64 -33.64
C VAL A 702 12.02 -4.28 -32.69
N SER A 703 11.75 -4.08 -31.40
CA SER A 703 12.79 -3.85 -30.39
C SER A 703 13.73 -5.06 -30.23
N LYS A 704 13.16 -6.28 -30.20
CA LYS A 704 13.92 -7.54 -30.14
C LYS A 704 14.80 -7.74 -31.38
N LEU A 705 14.28 -7.50 -32.58
CA LEU A 705 15.06 -7.54 -33.82
C LEU A 705 16.17 -6.47 -33.85
N LYS A 706 15.92 -5.27 -33.30
CA LYS A 706 16.95 -4.23 -33.12
C LYS A 706 18.02 -4.65 -32.11
N GLN A 707 17.66 -5.36 -31.04
CA GLN A 707 18.60 -5.89 -30.07
C GLN A 707 19.44 -7.05 -30.64
N GLU A 708 18.83 -7.95 -31.42
CA GLU A 708 19.51 -9.07 -32.09
C GLU A 708 20.46 -8.60 -33.21
N THR A 709 20.09 -7.54 -33.94
CA THR A 709 21.02 -6.91 -34.90
C THR A 709 22.15 -6.17 -34.18
N ALA A 710 21.88 -5.51 -33.05
CA ALA A 710 22.92 -4.87 -32.23
C ALA A 710 23.91 -5.88 -31.62
N THR A 711 23.45 -7.02 -31.09
CA THR A 711 24.35 -8.06 -30.56
C THR A 711 25.16 -8.74 -31.67
N ASN A 712 24.57 -8.96 -32.85
CA ASN A 712 25.31 -9.46 -34.01
C ASN A 712 26.41 -8.49 -34.48
N LEU A 713 26.12 -7.18 -34.50
CA LEU A 713 27.13 -6.15 -34.79
C LEU A 713 28.21 -6.08 -33.71
N GLN A 714 27.86 -6.19 -32.42
CA GLN A 714 28.84 -6.25 -31.34
C GLN A 714 29.74 -7.49 -31.45
N ASN A 715 29.18 -8.66 -31.80
CA ASN A 715 29.97 -9.87 -32.04
C ASN A 715 30.94 -9.71 -33.24
N GLN A 716 30.55 -8.96 -34.27
CA GLN A 716 31.44 -8.60 -35.39
C GLN A 716 32.54 -7.60 -34.97
N ILE A 717 32.22 -6.63 -34.11
CA ILE A 717 33.22 -5.70 -33.54
C ILE A 717 34.21 -6.48 -32.69
N ASN A 718 33.75 -7.28 -31.73
CA ASN A 718 34.62 -8.08 -30.84
C ASN A 718 35.54 -9.03 -31.62
N THR A 719 35.06 -9.62 -32.72
CA THR A 719 35.91 -10.50 -33.56
C THR A 719 36.92 -9.73 -34.41
N LEU A 720 36.60 -8.51 -34.85
CA LEU A 720 37.57 -7.61 -35.48
C LEU A 720 38.60 -7.09 -34.48
N GLU A 721 38.21 -6.80 -33.24
CA GLU A 721 39.13 -6.40 -32.16
C GLU A 721 40.14 -7.50 -31.82
N ILE A 722 39.69 -8.76 -31.73
CA ILE A 722 40.58 -9.93 -31.53
C ILE A 722 41.59 -10.08 -32.69
N LEU A 723 41.15 -9.88 -33.94
CA LEU A 723 42.05 -9.92 -35.11
C LEU A 723 43.06 -8.75 -35.12
N ILE A 724 42.61 -7.56 -34.71
CA ILE A 724 43.47 -6.38 -34.55
C ILE A 724 44.53 -6.61 -33.46
N ASP A 725 44.18 -7.25 -32.35
CA ASP A 725 45.13 -7.55 -31.27
C ASP A 725 46.12 -8.67 -31.62
N ASP A 726 45.69 -9.68 -32.38
CA ASP A 726 46.57 -10.70 -32.96
C ASP A 726 47.58 -10.06 -33.96
N ASP A 727 47.14 -9.14 -34.82
CA ASP A 727 48.04 -8.39 -35.71
C ASP A 727 48.95 -7.40 -34.95
N LYS A 728 48.52 -6.80 -33.83
CA LYS A 728 49.42 -6.05 -32.93
C LYS A 728 50.50 -6.96 -32.35
N GLN A 729 50.17 -8.16 -31.90
CA GLN A 729 51.15 -9.12 -31.36
C GLN A 729 52.18 -9.53 -32.42
N LYS A 730 51.74 -9.84 -33.65
CA LYS A 730 52.65 -10.09 -34.79
C LYS A 730 53.54 -8.89 -35.10
N SER A 731 53.00 -7.67 -35.05
CA SER A 731 53.77 -6.43 -35.26
C SER A 731 54.87 -6.26 -34.21
N ILE A 732 54.56 -6.48 -32.92
CA ILE A 732 55.54 -6.49 -31.83
C ILE A 732 56.61 -7.57 -32.05
N GLN A 733 56.23 -8.77 -32.48
CA GLN A 733 57.16 -9.85 -32.80
C GLN A 733 58.09 -9.49 -33.97
N ILE A 734 57.58 -8.77 -34.98
CA ILE A 734 58.39 -8.26 -36.11
C ILE A 734 59.39 -7.18 -35.63
N GLU A 735 59.02 -6.29 -34.71
CA GLU A 735 59.97 -5.32 -34.14
C GLU A 735 61.05 -5.97 -33.27
N LEU A 736 60.71 -7.02 -32.51
CA LEU A 736 61.70 -7.82 -31.78
C LEU A 736 62.71 -8.47 -32.74
N LEU A 737 62.22 -9.13 -33.81
CA LEU A 737 63.07 -9.74 -34.84
C LEU A 737 63.92 -8.71 -35.61
N LYS A 738 63.43 -7.47 -35.81
CA LYS A 738 64.24 -6.36 -36.33
C LYS A 738 65.35 -5.96 -35.37
N HIS A 739 65.08 -5.93 -34.06
CA HIS A 739 66.08 -5.58 -33.05
C HIS A 739 67.17 -6.67 -32.96
N GLU A 740 66.80 -7.95 -32.93
CA GLU A 740 67.76 -9.08 -33.00
C GLU A 740 68.62 -9.01 -34.27
N LYS A 741 68.01 -8.77 -35.44
CA LYS A 741 68.74 -8.56 -36.70
C LYS A 741 69.74 -7.39 -36.60
N MET A 742 69.36 -6.30 -35.93
CA MET A 742 70.24 -5.14 -35.74
C MET A 742 71.41 -5.45 -34.79
N GLN A 743 71.17 -6.22 -33.72
CA GLN A 743 72.25 -6.72 -32.85
C GLN A 743 73.22 -7.64 -33.60
N LEU A 744 72.71 -8.57 -34.42
CA LEU A 744 73.55 -9.45 -35.25
C LEU A 744 74.38 -8.67 -36.29
N ILE A 745 73.83 -7.59 -36.86
CA ILE A 745 74.59 -6.69 -37.75
C ILE A 745 75.68 -5.95 -36.96
N ALA A 746 75.39 -5.48 -35.74
CA ALA A 746 76.39 -4.84 -34.88
C ALA A 746 77.52 -5.82 -34.47
N GLU A 747 77.19 -7.08 -34.15
CA GLU A 747 78.17 -8.13 -33.91
C GLU A 747 79.07 -8.40 -35.12
N LEU A 748 78.49 -8.45 -36.33
CA LEU A 748 79.26 -8.61 -37.57
C LEU A 748 80.19 -7.42 -37.81
N ALA A 749 79.69 -6.19 -37.66
CA ALA A 749 80.50 -4.98 -37.78
C ALA A 749 81.62 -4.91 -36.72
N ALA A 750 81.38 -5.40 -35.50
CA ALA A 750 82.41 -5.51 -34.46
C ALA A 750 83.48 -6.56 -34.84
N LYS A 751 83.08 -7.72 -35.38
CA LYS A 751 84.00 -8.76 -35.86
C LYS A 751 84.81 -8.29 -37.07
N GLU A 752 84.21 -7.54 -37.99
CA GLU A 752 84.90 -6.88 -39.12
C GLU A 752 85.88 -5.80 -38.62
N SER A 753 85.50 -5.02 -37.62
CA SER A 753 86.37 -4.01 -36.98
C SER A 753 87.55 -4.65 -36.26
N LEU A 754 87.38 -5.82 -35.64
CA LEU A 754 88.46 -6.60 -35.02
C LEU A 754 89.40 -7.17 -36.09
N ILE A 755 88.86 -7.68 -37.21
CA ILE A 755 89.65 -8.08 -38.39
C ILE A 755 90.41 -6.87 -38.98
N TYR A 756 89.82 -5.67 -38.98
CA TYR A 756 90.51 -4.45 -39.40
C TYR A 756 91.61 -4.05 -38.42
N GLY A 757 91.38 -4.16 -37.10
CA GLY A 757 92.38 -3.96 -36.05
C GLY A 757 93.60 -4.84 -36.23
N LEU A 758 93.41 -6.16 -36.37
CA LEU A 758 94.51 -7.11 -36.64
C LEU A 758 95.25 -6.80 -37.96
N ARG A 759 94.54 -6.27 -38.98
CA ARG A 759 95.14 -5.80 -40.24
C ARG A 759 95.91 -4.48 -40.10
N THR A 760 95.52 -3.59 -39.18
CA THR A 760 96.23 -2.34 -38.90
C THR A 760 97.39 -2.53 -37.94
N GLU A 761 97.30 -3.41 -36.93
CA GLU A 761 98.46 -3.84 -36.13
C GLU A 761 99.56 -4.43 -37.02
N ARG A 762 99.18 -5.28 -37.99
CA ARG A 762 100.10 -5.80 -39.01
C ARG A 762 100.72 -4.72 -39.93
N LYS A 763 100.15 -3.50 -39.98
CA LYS A 763 100.78 -2.32 -40.61
C LYS A 763 101.62 -1.51 -39.63
N VAL A 764 101.15 -1.32 -38.39
CA VAL A 764 101.86 -0.59 -37.33
C VAL A 764 103.17 -1.29 -36.99
N TRP A 765 103.19 -2.61 -36.86
CA TRP A 765 104.44 -3.38 -36.70
C TRP A 765 105.41 -3.18 -37.88
N GLY A 766 104.91 -2.88 -39.08
CA GLY A 766 105.73 -2.53 -40.26
C GLY A 766 106.20 -1.06 -40.28
N HIS A 767 105.57 -0.16 -39.54
CA HIS A 767 105.94 1.26 -39.42
C HIS A 767 106.75 1.57 -38.17
N GLU A 768 106.52 0.87 -37.07
CA GLU A 768 107.23 1.05 -35.80
C GLU A 768 108.68 0.53 -35.89
N LEU A 769 108.88 -0.52 -36.70
CA LEU A 769 110.18 -0.94 -37.25
C LEU A 769 110.91 0.13 -38.08
N ALA A 770 110.21 1.18 -38.54
CA ALA A 770 110.76 2.29 -39.31
C ALA A 770 110.78 3.62 -38.53
N GLN A 771 110.15 3.72 -37.35
CA GLN A 771 109.94 4.97 -36.61
C GLN A 771 110.79 5.10 -35.33
N GLN A 772 111.67 4.15 -35.02
CA GLN A 772 112.70 4.31 -33.97
C GLN A 772 113.81 5.34 -34.32
N GLY A 773 113.63 6.18 -35.33
CA GLY A 773 114.69 7.00 -35.95
C GLY A 773 114.66 8.52 -35.74
N SER A 774 113.54 9.14 -35.35
CA SER A 774 113.45 10.62 -35.35
C SER A 774 112.36 11.20 -34.45
N SER A 775 112.75 11.95 -33.40
CA SER A 775 111.85 12.76 -32.57
C SER A 775 112.58 14.00 -32.01
N LEU A 776 111.81 14.93 -31.40
CA LEU A 776 112.24 16.05 -30.52
C LEU A 776 112.66 17.41 -31.15
N ALA A 777 111.79 18.45 -31.09
CA ALA A 777 112.12 19.87 -30.74
C ALA A 777 110.96 20.92 -30.90
N GLN A 778 110.65 21.67 -29.80
CA GLN A 778 110.31 23.13 -29.69
C GLN A 778 109.03 23.77 -30.34
N HIS A 779 108.53 24.98 -29.95
CA HIS A 779 108.07 25.54 -28.63
C HIS A 779 107.26 26.90 -28.80
N HIS A 780 107.10 27.76 -27.75
CA HIS A 780 105.98 28.73 -27.53
C HIS A 780 106.36 30.23 -27.24
N GLY A 781 105.40 31.19 -27.40
CA GLY A 781 105.26 32.43 -26.55
C GLY A 781 105.16 33.85 -27.18
N LYS A 782 104.17 34.69 -26.75
CA LYS A 782 104.03 36.20 -26.86
C LYS A 782 102.58 36.70 -26.56
N LEU A 783 102.36 37.85 -25.86
CA LEU A 783 101.22 38.84 -25.93
C LEU A 783 100.90 39.54 -24.56
N GLU A 784 101.28 40.81 -24.26
CA GLU A 784 101.02 41.40 -22.90
C GLU A 784 101.11 42.95 -22.62
N ALA A 785 100.76 43.92 -23.50
CA ALA A 785 100.90 45.37 -23.13
C ALA A 785 100.02 46.41 -23.89
N GLN A 786 99.13 47.18 -23.21
CA GLN A 786 98.29 48.21 -23.90
C GLN A 786 97.49 49.33 -23.14
N ILE A 787 97.72 49.69 -21.86
CA ILE A 787 96.63 50.30 -21.00
C ILE A 787 96.62 51.84 -20.68
N GLU A 788 97.67 52.64 -20.88
CA GLU A 788 97.99 53.77 -19.95
C GLU A 788 97.53 55.25 -20.26
N SER A 789 96.54 55.55 -21.11
CA SER A 789 96.52 56.87 -21.81
C SER A 789 95.62 58.06 -21.36
N LEU A 790 94.63 57.95 -20.46
CA LEU A 790 93.39 58.78 -20.57
C LEU A 790 93.15 60.02 -19.65
N CYS A 791 94.05 60.45 -18.76
CA CYS A 791 93.62 61.21 -17.55
C CYS A 791 94.02 62.72 -17.39
N ARG A 792 93.74 63.66 -18.33
CA ARG A 792 94.31 65.05 -18.24
C ARG A 792 93.46 66.32 -18.49
N GLU A 793 92.16 66.28 -18.79
CA GLU A 793 91.48 67.44 -19.43
C GLU A 793 90.82 68.52 -18.52
N ASN A 794 90.68 68.27 -17.21
CA ASN A 794 89.53 68.78 -16.43
C ASN A 794 89.57 70.19 -15.79
N GLU A 795 90.61 71.02 -15.98
CA GLU A 795 90.96 72.05 -14.95
C GLU A 795 90.63 73.54 -15.26
N SER A 796 90.13 73.89 -16.45
CA SER A 796 90.19 75.28 -16.95
C SER A 796 89.02 76.24 -16.59
N LEU A 797 87.83 75.73 -16.26
CA LEU A 797 86.57 76.51 -16.36
C LEU A 797 86.25 77.51 -15.21
N ARG A 798 87.08 77.63 -14.17
CA ARG A 798 86.62 78.03 -12.82
C ARG A 798 86.53 79.54 -12.48
N LYS A 799 86.70 80.49 -13.42
CA LYS A 799 86.97 81.92 -13.07
C LYS A 799 85.99 83.01 -13.55
N ALA A 800 84.86 82.67 -14.17
CA ALA A 800 83.99 83.69 -14.79
C ALA A 800 82.88 84.28 -13.89
N GLY A 801 82.37 83.52 -12.91
CA GLY A 801 81.02 83.72 -12.35
C GLY A 801 80.81 84.76 -11.23
N GLU A 802 81.80 85.59 -10.88
CA GLU A 802 81.70 86.43 -9.68
C GLU A 802 80.83 87.70 -9.84
N ARG A 803 80.64 88.22 -11.07
CA ARG A 803 79.93 89.50 -11.28
C ARG A 803 78.41 89.42 -11.34
N ASP A 804 77.85 88.23 -11.57
CA ASP A 804 76.40 88.03 -11.62
C ASP A 804 75.74 88.09 -10.22
N ASN A 805 76.56 88.03 -9.17
CA ASN A 805 76.17 87.90 -7.77
C ASN A 805 75.28 89.05 -7.24
N ASP A 806 75.59 90.31 -7.57
CA ASP A 806 74.82 91.45 -7.07
C ASP A 806 73.50 91.69 -7.82
N ALA A 807 73.43 91.29 -9.09
CA ALA A 807 72.17 91.28 -9.84
C ALA A 807 71.22 90.17 -9.37
N LEU A 808 71.76 89.07 -8.82
CA LEU A 808 70.97 88.02 -8.17
C LEU A 808 70.30 88.53 -6.89
N LYS A 809 70.98 89.27 -6.02
CA LYS A 809 70.44 89.69 -4.69
C LYS A 809 69.10 90.42 -4.75
N ILE A 810 68.87 91.27 -5.75
CA ILE A 810 67.58 91.98 -5.90
C ILE A 810 66.49 91.04 -6.46
N LYS A 811 66.86 90.10 -7.34
CA LYS A 811 65.95 89.05 -7.80
C LYS A 811 65.60 88.07 -6.68
N CYS A 812 66.55 87.71 -5.82
CA CYS A 812 66.33 86.86 -4.65
C CYS A 812 65.17 87.40 -3.81
N LYS A 813 65.17 88.68 -3.44
CA LYS A 813 64.09 89.21 -2.59
C LYS A 813 62.69 89.14 -3.22
N ILE A 814 62.58 89.33 -4.54
CA ILE A 814 61.29 89.18 -5.25
C ILE A 814 60.90 87.69 -5.37
N ILE A 815 61.89 86.81 -5.54
CA ILE A 815 61.70 85.36 -5.49
C ILE A 815 61.27 84.92 -4.08
N ASP A 816 61.81 85.50 -3.01
CA ASP A 816 61.48 85.15 -1.62
C ASP A 816 60.00 85.44 -1.33
N ASP A 817 59.52 86.66 -1.65
CA ASP A 817 58.11 87.05 -1.51
C ASP A 817 57.15 86.18 -2.37
N GLN A 818 57.59 85.77 -3.57
CA GLN A 818 56.86 84.81 -4.43
C GLN A 818 56.94 83.37 -3.91
N THR A 819 58.01 82.99 -3.21
CA THR A 819 58.21 81.65 -2.66
C THR A 819 57.33 81.42 -1.45
N GLU A 820 57.06 82.44 -0.63
CA GLU A 820 56.09 82.32 0.47
C GLU A 820 54.65 82.09 -0.02
N THR A 821 54.26 82.75 -1.11
CA THR A 821 52.93 82.55 -1.74
C THR A 821 52.82 81.21 -2.48
N ILE A 822 53.89 80.77 -3.16
CA ILE A 822 53.96 79.43 -3.75
C ILE A 822 53.98 78.35 -2.65
N GLY A 823 54.64 78.60 -1.51
CA GLY A 823 54.68 77.70 -0.36
C GLY A 823 53.29 77.38 0.18
N LYS A 824 52.49 78.41 0.47
CA LYS A 824 51.10 78.27 0.97
C LYS A 824 50.17 77.59 -0.04
N LEU A 825 50.38 77.81 -1.33
CA LEU A 825 49.66 77.08 -2.39
C LEU A 825 50.12 75.62 -2.50
N LYS A 826 51.40 75.33 -2.27
CA LYS A 826 51.95 73.97 -2.27
C LYS A 826 51.46 73.18 -1.05
N GLU A 827 51.40 73.78 0.14
CA GLU A 827 50.85 73.15 1.34
C GLU A 827 49.39 72.71 1.10
N CYS A 828 48.55 73.63 0.61
CA CYS A 828 47.13 73.33 0.30
C CYS A 828 46.94 72.36 -0.89
N LEU A 829 47.94 72.21 -1.78
CA LEU A 829 47.95 71.14 -2.79
C LEU A 829 48.40 69.80 -2.20
N GLN A 830 49.40 69.79 -1.32
CA GLN A 830 49.90 68.57 -0.67
C GLN A 830 48.84 67.96 0.25
N GLU A 831 48.12 68.77 1.02
CA GLU A 831 46.96 68.36 1.81
C GLU A 831 45.93 67.60 0.93
N ARG A 832 45.66 68.11 -0.28
CA ARG A 832 44.75 67.47 -1.24
C ARG A 832 45.32 66.22 -1.90
N GLU A 833 46.63 66.17 -2.15
CA GLU A 833 47.30 64.95 -2.63
C GLU A 833 47.24 63.84 -1.57
N GLU A 834 47.35 64.19 -0.30
CA GLU A 834 47.21 63.25 0.82
C GLU A 834 45.74 62.84 1.07
N GLU A 835 44.76 63.75 0.94
CA GLU A 835 43.33 63.40 0.88
C GLU A 835 43.02 62.43 -0.28
N ILE A 836 43.52 62.72 -1.49
CA ILE A 836 43.34 61.86 -2.67
C ILE A 836 43.99 60.49 -2.46
N LYS A 837 45.17 60.43 -1.84
CA LYS A 837 45.85 59.17 -1.51
C LYS A 837 45.04 58.33 -0.51
N ILE A 838 44.51 58.94 0.55
CA ILE A 838 43.63 58.27 1.53
C ILE A 838 42.33 57.76 0.86
N LEU A 839 41.79 58.50 -0.12
CA LEU A 839 40.63 58.05 -0.90
C LEU A 839 40.99 56.89 -1.85
N GLN A 840 42.17 56.92 -2.48
CA GLN A 840 42.65 55.82 -3.33
C GLN A 840 42.90 54.54 -2.52
N GLU A 841 43.52 54.64 -1.34
CA GLU A 841 43.74 53.51 -0.43
C GLU A 841 42.40 52.87 -0.04
N LYS A 842 41.42 53.67 0.39
CA LYS A 842 40.05 53.20 0.68
C LYS A 842 39.35 52.55 -0.52
N ILE A 843 39.54 53.09 -1.73
CA ILE A 843 39.01 52.48 -2.96
C ILE A 843 39.65 51.10 -3.19
N THR A 844 40.95 50.95 -2.97
CA THR A 844 41.63 49.64 -3.10
C THR A 844 41.23 48.64 -2.01
N GLU A 845 40.97 49.09 -0.78
CA GLU A 845 40.42 48.24 0.29
C GLU A 845 39.01 47.75 -0.03
N ILE A 846 38.13 48.65 -0.53
CA ILE A 846 36.78 48.29 -0.99
C ILE A 846 36.85 47.29 -2.16
N GLN A 847 37.70 47.55 -3.16
CA GLN A 847 37.88 46.64 -4.30
C GLN A 847 38.36 45.24 -3.85
N LYS A 848 39.33 45.18 -2.94
CA LYS A 848 39.82 43.92 -2.37
C LYS A 848 38.71 43.17 -1.62
N CYS A 849 37.94 43.86 -0.78
CA CYS A 849 36.80 43.28 -0.08
C CYS A 849 35.75 42.72 -1.07
N THR A 850 35.40 43.46 -2.12
CA THR A 850 34.45 42.96 -3.14
C THR A 850 34.98 41.79 -3.96
N GLN A 851 36.30 41.69 -4.17
CA GLN A 851 36.91 40.52 -4.82
C GLN A 851 36.87 39.30 -3.89
N GLU A 852 37.19 39.48 -2.60
CA GLU A 852 37.13 38.40 -1.60
C GLU A 852 35.71 37.86 -1.43
N GLN A 853 34.68 38.72 -1.49
CA GLN A 853 33.27 38.30 -1.54
C GLN A 853 32.87 37.58 -2.83
N LEU A 854 33.47 37.92 -3.97
CA LEU A 854 33.23 37.28 -5.27
C LEU A 854 33.85 35.87 -5.32
N ASP A 855 35.12 35.76 -4.93
CA ASP A 855 35.87 34.49 -4.88
C ASP A 855 35.20 33.51 -3.90
N GLU A 856 34.73 34.04 -2.77
CA GLU A 856 33.90 33.32 -1.81
C GLU A 856 32.60 32.76 -2.43
N LYS A 857 31.99 33.44 -3.42
CA LYS A 857 30.85 32.87 -4.14
C LYS A 857 31.19 31.87 -5.21
N SER A 858 32.33 31.99 -5.89
CA SER A 858 32.77 30.87 -6.75
C SER A 858 32.89 29.58 -5.93
N SER A 859 33.48 29.65 -4.73
CA SER A 859 33.57 28.49 -3.83
C SER A 859 32.20 27.96 -3.37
N GLN A 860 31.24 28.84 -3.03
CA GLN A 860 29.88 28.41 -2.66
C GLN A 860 29.09 27.83 -3.83
N LEU A 861 29.29 28.35 -5.05
CA LEU A 861 28.68 27.83 -6.27
C LEU A 861 29.23 26.44 -6.59
N ASP A 862 30.56 26.26 -6.50
CA ASP A 862 31.24 24.99 -6.73
C ASP A 862 30.81 23.92 -5.71
N ASP A 863 30.71 24.27 -4.41
CA ASP A 863 30.14 23.41 -3.37
C ASP A 863 28.71 22.93 -3.70
N ILE A 864 27.88 23.82 -4.25
CA ILE A 864 26.49 23.52 -4.65
C ILE A 864 26.46 22.64 -5.90
N ILE A 865 27.36 22.89 -6.87
CA ILE A 865 27.53 22.06 -8.07
C ILE A 865 27.96 20.65 -7.68
N GLU A 866 28.97 20.48 -6.83
CA GLU A 866 29.47 19.17 -6.40
C GLU A 866 28.40 18.38 -5.62
N LYS A 867 27.59 19.06 -4.79
CA LYS A 867 26.40 18.45 -4.15
C LYS A 867 25.35 18.02 -5.18
N LEU A 868 25.07 18.86 -6.19
CA LEU A 868 24.13 18.56 -7.27
C LEU A 868 24.61 17.38 -8.14
N GLU A 869 25.91 17.22 -8.36
CA GLU A 869 26.52 16.06 -9.01
C GLU A 869 26.38 14.80 -8.17
N ARG A 870 26.73 14.82 -6.87
CA ARG A 870 26.48 13.71 -5.93
C ARG A 870 25.00 13.28 -5.90
N HIS A 871 24.07 14.24 -5.92
CA HIS A 871 22.64 13.96 -5.98
C HIS A 871 22.22 13.34 -7.33
N ASN A 872 22.78 13.79 -8.45
CA ASN A 872 22.53 13.18 -9.76
C ASN A 872 23.13 11.77 -9.86
N GLU A 873 24.32 11.50 -9.31
CA GLU A 873 24.83 10.13 -9.21
C GLU A 873 23.90 9.23 -8.42
N ARG A 874 23.44 9.67 -7.24
CA ARG A 874 22.52 8.90 -6.38
C ARG A 874 21.21 8.61 -7.12
N LYS A 875 20.70 9.57 -7.89
CA LYS A 875 19.52 9.46 -8.75
C LYS A 875 19.71 8.47 -9.90
N GLU A 876 20.85 8.44 -10.58
CA GLU A 876 21.13 7.41 -11.60
C GLU A 876 21.36 6.02 -10.98
N LYS A 877 22.03 5.92 -9.83
CA LYS A 877 22.18 4.67 -9.05
C LYS A 877 20.79 4.11 -8.65
N LEU A 878 19.87 4.96 -8.19
CA LEU A 878 18.49 4.57 -7.88
C LEU A 878 17.67 4.18 -9.13
N LYS A 879 17.82 4.89 -10.26
CA LYS A 879 17.20 4.49 -11.54
C LYS A 879 17.68 3.12 -12.01
N GLN A 880 18.96 2.80 -11.86
CA GLN A 880 19.51 1.49 -12.20
C GLN A 880 18.90 0.38 -11.32
N GLN A 881 18.81 0.60 -10.01
CA GLN A 881 18.15 -0.33 -9.08
C GLN A 881 16.66 -0.53 -9.44
N LEU A 882 15.94 0.56 -9.73
CA LEU A 882 14.54 0.51 -10.16
C LEU A 882 14.38 -0.34 -11.43
N LYS A 883 15.23 -0.11 -12.45
CA LYS A 883 15.23 -0.87 -13.70
C LYS A 883 15.53 -2.37 -13.50
N VAL A 884 16.39 -2.73 -12.54
CA VAL A 884 16.60 -4.13 -12.15
C VAL A 884 15.34 -4.73 -11.51
N LYS A 885 14.66 -3.98 -10.63
CA LYS A 885 13.39 -4.44 -10.03
C LYS A 885 12.23 -4.52 -11.03
N GLU A 886 12.19 -3.67 -12.05
CA GLU A 886 11.25 -3.81 -13.17
C GLU A 886 11.49 -5.10 -13.96
N LEU A 887 12.75 -5.49 -14.19
CA LEU A 887 13.09 -6.74 -14.85
C LEU A 887 12.72 -7.97 -14.00
N GLU A 888 13.05 -7.97 -12.70
CA GLU A 888 12.61 -9.02 -11.76
C GLU A 888 11.08 -9.18 -11.75
N LEU A 889 10.33 -8.08 -11.68
CA LEU A 889 8.87 -8.10 -11.72
C LEU A 889 8.33 -8.63 -13.05
N GLU A 890 8.98 -8.33 -14.17
CA GLU A 890 8.56 -8.82 -15.49
C GLU A 890 8.91 -10.30 -15.71
N GLU A 891 9.99 -10.80 -15.09
CA GLU A 891 10.28 -12.24 -15.01
C GLU A 891 9.26 -12.98 -14.13
N ILE A 892 8.91 -12.43 -12.97
CA ILE A 892 7.86 -12.98 -12.09
C ILE A 892 6.50 -13.00 -12.82
N ARG A 893 6.16 -11.95 -13.59
CA ARG A 893 4.95 -11.92 -14.43
C ARG A 893 4.96 -13.00 -15.51
N LYS A 894 6.09 -13.22 -16.20
CA LYS A 894 6.24 -14.30 -17.18
C LYS A 894 6.11 -15.67 -16.53
N ALA A 895 6.76 -15.89 -15.38
CA ALA A 895 6.62 -17.13 -14.61
C ALA A 895 5.15 -17.39 -14.22
N TYR A 896 4.47 -16.38 -13.66
CA TYR A 896 3.05 -16.45 -13.31
C TYR A 896 2.14 -16.69 -14.53
N SER A 897 2.42 -16.06 -15.68
CA SER A 897 1.71 -16.30 -16.93
C SER A 897 1.86 -17.75 -17.42
N THR A 898 3.08 -18.31 -17.42
CA THR A 898 3.27 -19.73 -17.81
C THR A 898 2.66 -20.71 -16.80
N LEU A 899 2.57 -20.33 -15.52
CA LEU A 899 1.90 -21.13 -14.49
C LEU A 899 0.37 -21.11 -14.69
N ASN A 900 -0.21 -19.94 -14.99
CA ASN A 900 -1.63 -19.80 -15.29
C ASN A 900 -2.00 -20.55 -16.57
N GLN A 901 -1.17 -20.53 -17.62
CA GLN A 901 -1.38 -21.35 -18.81
C GLN A 901 -1.42 -22.85 -18.43
N LYS A 902 -0.41 -23.34 -17.68
CA LYS A 902 -0.38 -24.74 -17.19
C LYS A 902 -1.57 -25.11 -16.28
N TRP A 903 -2.23 -24.14 -15.65
CA TRP A 903 -3.49 -24.36 -14.92
C TRP A 903 -4.70 -24.36 -15.85
N HIS A 904 -4.71 -23.53 -16.88
CA HIS A 904 -5.74 -23.53 -17.93
C HIS A 904 -5.72 -24.83 -18.72
N ASP A 905 -4.55 -25.28 -19.19
CA ASP A 905 -4.35 -26.55 -19.91
C ASP A 905 -4.84 -27.75 -19.08
N LYS A 906 -4.59 -27.72 -17.75
CA LYS A 906 -5.11 -28.73 -16.80
C LYS A 906 -6.61 -28.63 -16.58
N GLY A 907 -7.18 -27.43 -16.63
CA GLY A 907 -8.62 -27.20 -16.58
C GLY A 907 -9.31 -27.76 -17.82
N GLU A 908 -8.76 -27.55 -19.01
CA GLU A 908 -9.25 -28.14 -20.25
C GLU A 908 -9.15 -29.67 -20.24
N LEU A 909 -8.03 -30.23 -19.75
CA LEU A 909 -7.87 -31.66 -19.55
C LEU A 909 -8.92 -32.22 -18.56
N LEU A 910 -9.19 -31.51 -17.46
CA LEU A 910 -10.24 -31.88 -16.50
C LEU A 910 -11.62 -31.86 -17.15
N CYS A 911 -12.00 -30.79 -17.86
CA CYS A 911 -13.28 -30.72 -18.56
C CYS A 911 -13.42 -31.82 -19.64
N HIS A 912 -12.32 -32.18 -20.33
CA HIS A 912 -12.33 -33.30 -21.27
C HIS A 912 -12.54 -34.65 -20.56
N LEU A 913 -11.89 -34.88 -19.41
CA LEU A 913 -12.09 -36.08 -18.60
C LEU A 913 -13.50 -36.14 -17.99
N GLU A 914 -14.05 -35.02 -17.53
CA GLU A 914 -15.44 -34.90 -17.05
C GLU A 914 -16.43 -35.22 -18.18
N MET A 915 -16.16 -34.76 -19.40
CA MET A 915 -16.97 -35.07 -20.58
C MET A 915 -16.90 -36.57 -20.93
N GLN A 916 -15.70 -37.18 -20.96
CA GLN A 916 -15.55 -38.63 -21.14
C GLN A 916 -16.26 -39.45 -20.06
N VAL A 917 -16.17 -39.05 -18.79
CA VAL A 917 -16.86 -39.69 -17.66
C VAL A 917 -18.38 -39.54 -17.79
N LYS A 918 -18.87 -38.39 -18.26
CA LYS A 918 -20.29 -38.16 -18.55
C LYS A 918 -20.78 -39.03 -19.71
N GLU A 919 -20.06 -39.09 -20.82
CA GLU A 919 -20.38 -39.96 -21.96
C GLU A 919 -20.36 -41.44 -21.56
N ALA A 920 -19.38 -41.88 -20.77
CA ALA A 920 -19.34 -43.23 -20.23
C ALA A 920 -20.57 -43.52 -19.34
N LYS A 921 -20.95 -42.58 -18.46
CA LYS A 921 -22.13 -42.70 -17.59
C LYS A 921 -23.44 -42.76 -18.40
N GLU A 922 -23.62 -41.90 -19.41
CA GLU A 922 -24.79 -41.95 -20.28
C GLU A 922 -24.83 -43.25 -21.11
N ASN A 923 -23.68 -43.77 -21.54
CA ASN A 923 -23.59 -45.07 -22.20
C ASN A 923 -23.97 -46.23 -21.26
N PHE A 924 -23.51 -46.24 -20.01
CA PHE A 924 -23.94 -47.23 -19.01
C PHE A 924 -25.43 -47.14 -18.70
N GLU A 925 -26.00 -45.94 -18.54
CA GLU A 925 -27.44 -45.75 -18.32
C GLU A 925 -28.28 -46.16 -19.54
N ASN A 926 -27.76 -45.97 -20.76
CA ASN A 926 -28.37 -46.48 -22.00
C ASN A 926 -28.33 -48.01 -22.05
N GLN A 927 -27.23 -48.66 -21.65
CA GLN A 927 -27.13 -50.12 -21.56
C GLN A 927 -28.05 -50.69 -20.48
N GLU A 928 -28.09 -50.08 -19.29
CA GLU A 928 -28.95 -50.52 -18.19
C GLU A 928 -30.44 -50.40 -18.57
N ARG A 929 -30.84 -49.33 -19.28
CA ARG A 929 -32.20 -49.19 -19.83
C ARG A 929 -32.53 -50.27 -20.88
N LYS A 930 -31.59 -50.67 -21.74
CA LYS A 930 -31.77 -51.78 -22.70
C LYS A 930 -31.95 -53.12 -21.96
N LEU A 931 -31.07 -53.43 -21.02
CA LEU A 931 -31.12 -54.68 -20.24
C LEU A 931 -32.39 -54.78 -19.38
N LYS A 932 -32.89 -53.66 -18.83
CA LYS A 932 -34.21 -53.59 -18.18
C LYS A 932 -35.34 -53.91 -19.16
N ALA A 933 -35.38 -53.26 -20.32
CA ALA A 933 -36.42 -53.52 -21.33
C ALA A 933 -36.40 -54.96 -21.88
N GLU A 934 -35.21 -55.55 -22.05
CA GLU A 934 -35.06 -56.96 -22.45
C GLU A 934 -35.54 -57.93 -21.35
N ARG A 935 -35.19 -57.66 -20.09
CA ARG A 935 -35.69 -58.40 -18.93
C ARG A 935 -37.21 -58.33 -18.84
N ASP A 936 -37.78 -57.15 -18.92
CA ASP A 936 -39.22 -56.93 -18.75
C ASP A 936 -40.00 -57.60 -19.90
N LYS A 937 -39.49 -57.52 -21.14
CA LYS A 937 -40.02 -58.28 -22.29
C LYS A 937 -39.91 -59.79 -22.10
N SER A 938 -38.83 -60.29 -21.50
CA SER A 938 -38.69 -61.72 -21.18
C SER A 938 -39.65 -62.16 -20.08
N ILE A 939 -39.96 -61.28 -19.11
CA ILE A 939 -40.96 -61.53 -18.07
C ILE A 939 -42.37 -61.55 -18.68
N GLU A 940 -42.68 -60.66 -19.62
CA GLU A 940 -43.94 -60.67 -20.37
C GLU A 940 -44.13 -62.00 -21.13
N LEU A 941 -43.12 -62.41 -21.91
CA LEU A 941 -43.14 -63.69 -22.63
C LEU A 941 -43.24 -64.91 -21.70
N GLN A 942 -42.69 -64.82 -20.47
CA GLN A 942 -42.85 -65.85 -19.46
C GLN A 942 -44.28 -65.91 -18.91
N LYS A 943 -44.94 -64.76 -18.66
CA LYS A 943 -46.36 -64.71 -18.27
C LYS A 943 -47.24 -65.32 -19.36
N ASP A 944 -47.07 -64.90 -20.61
CA ASP A 944 -47.76 -65.44 -21.78
C ASP A 944 -47.67 -66.96 -21.87
N ALA A 945 -46.48 -67.51 -21.63
CA ALA A 945 -46.24 -68.96 -21.66
C ALA A 945 -46.92 -69.67 -20.48
N VAL A 946 -46.86 -69.10 -19.28
CA VAL A 946 -47.54 -69.64 -18.09
C VAL A 946 -49.07 -69.59 -18.24
N GLU A 947 -49.62 -68.52 -18.80
CA GLU A 947 -51.06 -68.40 -19.07
C GLU A 947 -51.52 -69.39 -20.16
N LYS A 948 -50.72 -69.62 -21.20
CA LYS A 948 -50.98 -70.67 -22.20
C LYS A 948 -50.96 -72.07 -21.57
N LEU A 949 -49.98 -72.35 -20.70
CA LEU A 949 -49.94 -73.61 -19.93
C LEU A 949 -51.16 -73.75 -19.02
N HIS A 950 -51.56 -72.71 -18.29
CA HIS A 950 -52.72 -72.76 -17.39
C HIS A 950 -54.04 -72.98 -18.16
N ASN A 951 -54.18 -72.38 -19.35
CA ASN A 951 -55.29 -72.65 -20.26
C ASN A 951 -55.26 -74.10 -20.80
N MET A 952 -54.09 -74.64 -21.14
CA MET A 952 -53.95 -76.05 -21.54
C MET A 952 -54.28 -77.00 -20.39
N ASP A 953 -53.78 -76.77 -19.18
CA ASP A 953 -54.10 -77.56 -17.98
C ASP A 953 -55.61 -77.54 -17.69
N HIS A 954 -56.27 -76.39 -17.85
CA HIS A 954 -57.72 -76.26 -17.68
C HIS A 954 -58.50 -77.02 -18.78
N VAL A 955 -58.01 -77.07 -20.02
CA VAL A 955 -58.58 -77.90 -21.09
C VAL A 955 -58.34 -79.38 -20.84
N PHE A 956 -57.12 -79.80 -20.47
CA PHE A 956 -56.81 -81.18 -20.10
C PHE A 956 -57.64 -81.63 -18.91
N LYS A 957 -57.81 -80.80 -17.89
CA LYS A 957 -58.65 -81.10 -16.74
C LYS A 957 -60.10 -81.32 -17.18
N LYS A 958 -60.68 -80.44 -18.02
CA LYS A 958 -62.01 -80.66 -18.59
C LYS A 958 -62.13 -81.94 -19.42
N GLN A 959 -61.08 -82.34 -20.15
CA GLN A 959 -61.05 -83.61 -20.88
C GLN A 959 -61.00 -84.81 -19.93
N VAL A 960 -60.18 -84.76 -18.87
CA VAL A 960 -60.11 -85.80 -17.85
C VAL A 960 -61.44 -85.91 -17.09
N ASP A 961 -62.02 -84.79 -16.67
CA ASP A 961 -63.32 -84.74 -15.98
C ASP A 961 -64.41 -85.35 -16.89
N ALA A 962 -64.48 -84.99 -18.18
CA ALA A 962 -65.42 -85.57 -19.14
C ALA A 962 -65.18 -87.07 -19.43
N ILE A 963 -63.93 -87.54 -19.43
CA ILE A 963 -63.59 -88.97 -19.55
C ILE A 963 -64.02 -89.73 -18.28
N VAL A 964 -63.88 -89.12 -17.10
CA VAL A 964 -64.34 -89.69 -15.83
C VAL A 964 -65.87 -89.76 -15.79
N GLU A 965 -66.58 -88.72 -16.25
CA GLU A 965 -68.04 -88.73 -16.41
C GLU A 965 -68.49 -89.81 -17.41
N ALA A 966 -67.81 -89.94 -18.55
CA ALA A 966 -68.11 -90.98 -19.55
C ALA A 966 -67.90 -92.40 -19.00
N HIS A 967 -66.78 -92.68 -18.33
CA HIS A 967 -66.55 -93.98 -17.68
C HIS A 967 -67.54 -94.24 -16.53
N GLN A 968 -67.97 -93.22 -15.78
CA GLN A 968 -69.02 -93.40 -14.77
C GLN A 968 -70.36 -93.78 -15.41
N ALA A 969 -70.73 -93.14 -16.53
CA ALA A 969 -71.93 -93.51 -17.29
C ALA A 969 -71.82 -94.93 -17.87
N GLU A 970 -70.67 -95.34 -18.39
CA GLU A 970 -70.42 -96.69 -18.88
C GLU A 970 -70.49 -97.73 -17.77
N ILE A 971 -69.92 -97.46 -16.59
CA ILE A 971 -70.04 -98.34 -15.40
C ILE A 971 -71.51 -98.51 -14.99
N ILE A 972 -72.31 -97.44 -15.03
CA ILE A 972 -73.75 -97.50 -14.75
C ILE A 972 -74.49 -98.30 -15.83
N GLN A 973 -74.14 -98.13 -17.12
CA GLN A 973 -74.72 -98.90 -18.22
C GLN A 973 -74.39 -100.39 -18.08
N LEU A 974 -73.12 -100.76 -17.88
CA LEU A 974 -72.67 -102.14 -17.70
C LEU A 974 -73.29 -102.80 -16.46
N ALA A 975 -73.50 -102.04 -15.38
CA ALA A 975 -74.26 -102.53 -14.23
C ALA A 975 -75.73 -102.84 -14.59
N SER A 976 -76.38 -101.99 -15.39
CA SER A 976 -77.76 -102.21 -15.87
C SER A 976 -77.86 -103.39 -16.86
N GLU A 977 -76.85 -103.60 -17.70
CA GLU A 977 -76.78 -104.71 -18.65
C GLU A 977 -76.50 -106.03 -17.94
N LYS A 978 -75.57 -106.03 -16.97
CA LYS A 978 -75.35 -107.17 -16.07
C LYS A 978 -76.64 -107.57 -15.37
N GLN A 979 -77.45 -106.62 -14.89
CA GLN A 979 -78.74 -106.93 -14.28
C GLN A 979 -79.69 -107.59 -15.29
N LYS A 980 -79.89 -107.01 -16.48
CA LYS A 980 -80.70 -107.62 -17.56
C LYS A 980 -80.21 -109.02 -17.94
N CYS A 981 -78.91 -109.26 -17.94
CA CYS A 981 -78.33 -110.59 -18.19
C CYS A 981 -78.63 -111.59 -17.06
N ILE A 982 -78.61 -111.16 -15.80
CA ILE A 982 -79.05 -111.98 -14.65
C ILE A 982 -80.53 -112.32 -14.79
N ASP A 983 -81.39 -111.33 -15.07
CA ASP A 983 -82.84 -111.52 -15.22
C ASP A 983 -83.16 -112.45 -16.41
N SER A 984 -82.43 -112.32 -17.53
CA SER A 984 -82.52 -113.21 -18.69
C SER A 984 -81.98 -114.62 -18.39
N ALA A 985 -80.92 -114.75 -17.60
CA ALA A 985 -80.39 -116.05 -17.19
C ALA A 985 -81.39 -116.79 -16.28
N ASN A 986 -81.97 -116.11 -15.30
CA ASN A 986 -83.03 -116.65 -14.44
C ASN A 986 -84.25 -117.10 -15.27
N SER A 987 -84.66 -116.30 -16.27
CA SER A 987 -85.73 -116.65 -17.21
C SER A 987 -85.41 -117.90 -18.05
N LYS A 988 -84.14 -118.08 -18.45
CA LYS A 988 -83.68 -119.28 -19.17
C LYS A 988 -83.58 -120.49 -18.27
N VAL A 989 -83.18 -120.34 -17.00
CA VAL A 989 -83.18 -121.43 -16.02
C VAL A 989 -84.59 -121.98 -15.86
N HIS A 990 -85.60 -121.13 -15.64
CA HIS A 990 -87.00 -121.58 -15.59
C HIS A 990 -87.45 -122.32 -16.85
N ARG A 991 -87.05 -121.86 -18.05
CA ARG A 991 -87.40 -122.58 -19.29
C ARG A 991 -86.67 -123.92 -19.42
N VAL A 992 -85.43 -124.04 -18.96
CA VAL A 992 -84.69 -125.32 -18.92
C VAL A 992 -85.25 -126.26 -17.84
N GLU A 993 -85.75 -125.74 -16.72
CA GLU A 993 -86.50 -126.51 -15.72
C GLU A 993 -87.82 -127.08 -16.29
N GLU A 994 -88.38 -126.46 -17.33
CA GLU A 994 -89.52 -126.98 -18.09
C GLU A 994 -89.09 -127.95 -19.20
N GLU A 995 -88.09 -127.61 -20.03
CA GLU A 995 -87.53 -128.51 -21.06
C GLU A 995 -87.00 -129.84 -20.46
N MET A 996 -86.45 -129.82 -19.24
CA MET A 996 -86.06 -131.04 -18.51
C MET A 996 -87.24 -131.93 -18.14
N ARG A 997 -88.43 -131.37 -17.86
CA ARG A 997 -89.65 -132.16 -17.59
C ARG A 997 -90.07 -132.92 -18.86
N GLU A 998 -89.91 -132.31 -20.03
CA GLU A 998 -90.21 -132.94 -21.33
C GLU A 998 -89.15 -133.99 -21.74
N LEU A 999 -87.84 -133.71 -21.56
CA LEU A 999 -86.79 -134.67 -21.90
C LEU A 999 -86.79 -135.94 -21.02
N LEU A 1000 -87.22 -135.84 -19.76
CA LEU A 1000 -87.49 -137.00 -18.91
C LEU A 1000 -88.68 -137.85 -19.44
N GLN A 1001 -89.64 -137.21 -20.11
CA GLN A 1001 -90.77 -137.88 -20.77
C GLN A 1001 -90.33 -138.60 -22.07
N GLU A 1002 -89.32 -138.08 -22.77
CA GLU A 1002 -88.90 -138.60 -24.08
C GLU A 1002 -87.74 -139.61 -24.05
N THR A 1003 -86.79 -139.48 -23.12
CA THR A 1003 -85.75 -140.50 -22.89
C THR A 1003 -86.36 -141.88 -22.56
N CYS A 1004 -87.51 -141.89 -21.88
CA CYS A 1004 -88.35 -143.05 -21.61
C CYS A 1004 -88.88 -143.74 -22.89
N LYS A 1005 -89.03 -143.01 -24.01
CA LYS A 1005 -89.38 -143.57 -25.33
C LYS A 1005 -88.16 -144.19 -26.00
N ASN A 1006 -87.06 -143.42 -26.12
CA ASN A 1006 -85.90 -143.81 -26.94
C ASN A 1006 -85.13 -145.03 -26.42
N LYS A 1007 -85.15 -145.32 -25.11
CA LYS A 1007 -84.55 -146.56 -24.57
C LYS A 1007 -85.04 -147.81 -25.30
N LYS A 1008 -86.34 -147.86 -25.65
CA LYS A 1008 -86.98 -149.01 -26.31
C LYS A 1008 -86.42 -149.31 -27.70
N ALA A 1009 -85.93 -148.30 -28.42
CA ALA A 1009 -85.40 -148.46 -29.78
C ALA A 1009 -83.93 -148.94 -29.82
N MET A 1010 -83.16 -148.70 -28.76
CA MET A 1010 -81.75 -149.11 -28.71
C MET A 1010 -81.61 -150.63 -28.54
N GLU A 1011 -82.55 -151.25 -27.82
CA GLU A 1011 -82.63 -152.69 -27.56
C GLU A 1011 -82.89 -153.52 -28.84
N GLU A 1012 -83.31 -152.89 -29.94
CA GLU A 1012 -83.49 -153.53 -31.25
C GLU A 1012 -82.19 -153.59 -32.07
N LYS A 1013 -81.40 -152.51 -32.11
CA LYS A 1013 -80.20 -152.43 -32.97
C LYS A 1013 -79.06 -153.32 -32.51
N ILE A 1014 -78.95 -153.60 -31.20
CA ILE A 1014 -77.95 -154.55 -30.67
C ILE A 1014 -78.11 -155.94 -31.30
N LYS A 1015 -79.34 -156.35 -31.65
CA LYS A 1015 -79.63 -157.64 -32.31
C LYS A 1015 -79.09 -157.73 -33.75
N GLN A 1016 -78.85 -156.60 -34.42
CA GLN A 1016 -78.36 -156.59 -35.80
C GLN A 1016 -76.82 -156.66 -35.89
N LEU A 1017 -76.09 -155.99 -34.98
CA LEU A 1017 -74.61 -156.02 -35.01
C LEU A 1017 -74.03 -157.39 -34.66
N ALA A 1018 -74.70 -158.16 -33.79
CA ALA A 1018 -74.33 -159.54 -33.47
C ALA A 1018 -74.35 -160.49 -34.69
N PHE A 1019 -75.08 -160.14 -35.75
CA PHE A 1019 -75.17 -160.94 -36.97
C PHE A 1019 -73.93 -160.78 -37.88
N ALA A 1020 -73.28 -159.62 -37.88
CA ALA A 1020 -72.22 -159.28 -38.84
C ALA A 1020 -70.83 -159.82 -38.47
N LEU A 1021 -70.51 -159.93 -37.17
CA LEU A 1021 -69.19 -160.36 -36.71
C LEU A 1021 -68.87 -161.84 -37.01
N ASN A 1022 -69.90 -162.68 -37.24
CA ASN A 1022 -69.74 -164.12 -37.46
C ASN A 1022 -69.12 -164.51 -38.82
N GLN A 1023 -68.87 -163.58 -39.74
CA GLN A 1023 -68.44 -163.93 -41.11
C GLN A 1023 -66.97 -163.62 -41.46
N ILE A 1024 -66.32 -162.66 -40.80
CA ILE A 1024 -65.04 -162.11 -41.31
C ILE A 1024 -63.80 -162.91 -40.85
N GLN A 1025 -63.90 -163.69 -39.76
CA GLN A 1025 -62.74 -164.41 -39.20
C GLN A 1025 -62.51 -165.81 -39.82
N GLN A 1026 -63.04 -166.06 -41.02
CA GLN A 1026 -63.12 -167.41 -41.61
C GLN A 1026 -62.18 -167.65 -42.82
N GLU A 1027 -61.31 -166.70 -43.17
CA GLU A 1027 -60.34 -166.79 -44.29
C GLU A 1027 -58.88 -166.41 -43.91
N MET A 1028 -58.45 -166.73 -42.68
CA MET A 1028 -57.02 -166.88 -42.30
C MET A 1028 -56.80 -168.14 -41.47
#